data_AF-A0A833SQ25-F1
#
_entry.id   AF-A0A833SQ25-F1
#
_cell.length_a   1.000
_cell.length_b   1.000
_cell.length_c   1.000
_cell.angle_alpha   90.00
_cell.angle_beta   90.00
_cell.angle_gamma   90.00
#
_symmetry.space_group_name_H-M   'P 1'
#
loop_
_entity.id
_entity.type
_entity.pdbx_description
1 polymer ?
#
loop_
_entity_poly.entity_id
_entity_poly.type
_entity_poly.pdbx_seq_one_letter_code
_entity_poly.pdbx_strand_id
1 'polypeptide(L)'
;MSLPDPVEARRISAQLATLEQQRARGSLPHEETPLRLYRVRHGSFVRVLDRHPEPISQDMLDAIDAFITRSTDRDEVEDKEAVSKEETERIQDSSDVEANDAEQSSFEKEEAYEEPIDAGVAISTVTAATDMDGNDVEITQPSTLDDVEIVPPWEAATAAKIPQELLSRNERVSDWLGKSSDVKERPTEVQMDTAQVNGHLPEPVEKEPLKLVDHPTLYEQWPPQLEERRKMWFTPRNARRKASVIGATHQPVVYWMHNTLRVMQGNFGLEAAILLSRRLSAPLVVVSFIPSSIIYPVCHSTTASDAYVRFSLVELYQQFLHTGVPFFGVTANENEVLTASSGQHTPTLKPNPLYEVLDAFEPHVVVTDAMFDSPGRNDLVRLARYLELNRSSCSWSLLSMDSSTCCPAYQLSMKLQGSFESGATFASEEQFGAEYASFAHSRQGTYEFSPLPRVAQDSITNQRRSTMLSSVLQRLHLEEVHWLIVKAENSQSSTQMRRFSEGEGLQKLSQLLSGSDGQPAIQAELRGGGVLSLLPFIRHGTLFAGYVLRRITEAIAACPTPTTPQERKALAMRKVMRSRAVNHLGRERDYVLYLALWSAACGHSNASTQSDITSLSVSELIASLKLSAPRTSALETYRKLLPPWTFSAARIGDISNTQVPGAALYDPYELESARTKDPYWNEIQKFLVEQQYLHPLLVMYWAYRLMTWNVSSRAAIATIDSLLRQCALGSDRSPDAVFVVWKQLFRLGSNQTTTYSSTGTKTPNLDDLREFQRILESEIASQPQLQLRP
;
A
#
# COMPACT_ATOMS: atom_id res chain seq x y z
N MET A 1 10.29 14.47 -45.08
CA MET A 1 10.54 15.91 -44.83
C MET A 1 12.02 16.09 -44.47
N SER A 2 12.52 17.31 -44.37
CA SER A 2 13.93 17.58 -44.04
C SER A 2 14.30 17.11 -42.64
N LEU A 3 15.55 16.70 -42.45
CA LEU A 3 16.14 16.47 -41.13
C LEU A 3 16.15 17.78 -40.32
N PRO A 4 16.05 17.73 -38.98
CA PRO A 4 16.20 18.91 -38.14
C PRO A 4 17.59 19.53 -38.27
N ASP A 5 17.70 20.84 -38.03
CA ASP A 5 18.94 21.59 -38.19
C ASP A 5 20.03 21.07 -37.21
N PRO A 6 21.24 20.72 -37.67
CA PRO A 6 22.34 20.34 -36.79
C PRO A 6 22.73 21.44 -35.77
N VAL A 7 22.40 22.71 -36.01
CA VAL A 7 22.52 23.80 -35.03
C VAL A 7 21.55 23.59 -33.86
N GLU A 8 20.32 23.17 -34.12
CA GLU A 8 19.28 22.96 -33.10
C GLU A 8 19.57 21.71 -32.27
N ALA A 9 20.04 20.62 -32.90
CA ALA A 9 20.50 19.43 -32.18
C ALA A 9 21.65 19.75 -31.19
N ARG A 10 22.61 20.58 -31.60
CA ARG A 10 23.71 21.05 -30.74
C ARG A 10 23.20 21.94 -29.60
N ARG A 11 22.22 22.81 -29.86
CA ARG A 11 21.57 23.65 -28.84
C ARG A 11 20.87 22.82 -27.75
N ILE A 12 20.16 21.77 -28.15
CA ILE A 12 19.47 20.86 -27.22
C ILE A 12 20.50 20.09 -26.37
N SER A 13 21.56 19.56 -26.99
CA SER A 13 22.66 18.88 -26.28
C SER A 13 23.32 19.77 -25.21
N ALA A 14 23.64 21.03 -25.55
CA ALA A 14 24.19 21.99 -24.60
C ALA A 14 23.23 22.33 -23.44
N GLN A 15 21.92 22.42 -23.71
CA GLN A 15 20.91 22.65 -22.68
C GLN A 15 20.75 21.45 -21.73
N LEU A 16 20.82 20.22 -22.24
CA LEU A 16 20.78 19.00 -21.43
C LEU A 16 21.98 18.93 -20.47
N ALA A 17 23.21 19.10 -20.97
CA ALA A 17 24.41 19.12 -20.14
C ALA A 17 24.38 20.23 -19.06
N THR A 18 23.77 21.38 -19.38
CA THR A 18 23.55 22.48 -18.42
C THR A 18 22.55 22.09 -17.33
N LEU A 19 21.45 21.41 -17.69
CA LEU A 19 20.45 20.91 -16.74
C LEU A 19 21.02 19.81 -15.82
N GLU A 20 21.92 18.97 -16.33
CA GLU A 20 22.60 17.95 -15.53
C GLU A 20 23.58 18.57 -14.52
N GLN A 21 24.35 19.58 -14.90
CA GLN A 21 25.16 20.36 -13.94
C GLN A 21 24.29 21.08 -12.89
N GLN A 22 23.10 21.57 -13.25
CA GLN A 22 22.17 22.20 -12.30
C GLN A 22 21.56 21.17 -11.35
N ARG A 23 21.17 19.98 -11.84
CA ARG A 23 20.74 18.84 -11.01
C ARG A 23 21.83 18.42 -10.03
N ALA A 24 23.07 18.29 -10.48
CA ALA A 24 24.21 17.91 -9.64
C ALA A 24 24.54 18.94 -8.54
N ARG A 25 24.08 20.19 -8.68
CA ARG A 25 24.24 21.28 -7.69
C ARG A 25 22.99 21.49 -6.82
N GLY A 26 21.95 20.68 -6.98
CA GLY A 26 20.68 20.80 -6.24
C GLY A 26 19.81 22.00 -6.62
N SER A 27 20.28 22.89 -7.52
CA SER A 27 19.55 24.10 -7.92
C SER A 27 18.75 23.87 -9.20
N LEU A 28 17.65 23.12 -9.11
CA LEU A 28 16.71 22.91 -10.21
C LEU A 28 15.76 24.13 -10.34
N PRO A 29 15.80 24.90 -11.44
CA PRO A 29 15.08 26.17 -11.54
C PRO A 29 13.57 26.03 -11.89
N HIS A 30 12.98 24.83 -11.79
CA HIS A 30 11.68 24.49 -12.40
C HIS A 30 10.79 23.56 -11.54
N GLU A 31 10.74 23.72 -10.21
CA GLU A 31 9.85 22.92 -9.36
C GLU A 31 8.35 23.05 -9.73
N GLU A 32 7.94 24.20 -10.29
CA GLU A 32 6.54 24.48 -10.67
C GLU A 32 6.21 24.25 -12.17
N THR A 33 7.17 23.83 -13.00
CA THR A 33 6.93 23.71 -14.47
C THR A 33 6.27 22.37 -14.82
N PRO A 34 5.14 22.35 -15.55
CA PRO A 34 4.43 21.12 -15.86
C PRO A 34 5.22 20.21 -16.82
N LEU A 35 5.32 18.93 -16.45
CA LEU A 35 5.81 17.86 -17.32
C LEU A 35 4.65 17.31 -18.17
N ARG A 36 4.79 17.35 -19.49
CA ARG A 36 3.90 16.61 -20.41
C ARG A 36 4.53 15.27 -20.79
N LEU A 37 3.70 14.22 -20.78
CA LEU A 37 4.06 12.86 -21.19
C LEU A 37 3.52 12.60 -22.58
N TYR A 38 4.42 12.36 -23.54
CA TYR A 38 4.07 12.01 -24.91
C TYR A 38 4.40 10.54 -25.17
N ARG A 39 3.45 9.80 -25.75
CA ARG A 39 3.65 8.40 -26.14
C ARG A 39 4.22 8.34 -27.55
N VAL A 40 5.37 7.69 -27.72
CA VAL A 40 5.95 7.40 -29.04
C VAL A 40 5.44 6.05 -29.60
N ARG A 41 5.64 5.80 -30.90
CA ARG A 41 4.90 4.73 -31.60
C ARG A 41 5.22 3.34 -31.07
N HIS A 42 6.47 3.12 -30.66
CA HIS A 42 6.97 1.84 -30.13
C HIS A 42 6.56 1.55 -28.66
N GLY A 43 5.70 2.39 -28.06
CA GLY A 43 5.13 2.16 -26.73
C GLY A 43 5.87 2.82 -25.57
N SER A 44 7.09 3.32 -25.80
CA SER A 44 7.83 4.16 -24.86
C SER A 44 7.16 5.51 -24.62
N PHE A 45 7.54 6.18 -23.53
CA PHE A 45 7.06 7.51 -23.17
C PHE A 45 8.21 8.51 -23.06
N VAL A 46 8.05 9.67 -23.68
CA VAL A 46 8.98 10.80 -23.57
C VAL A 46 8.38 11.82 -22.59
N ARG A 47 9.13 12.15 -21.54
CA ARG A 47 8.81 13.22 -20.58
C ARG A 47 9.45 14.52 -21.08
N VAL A 48 8.65 15.57 -21.32
CA VAL A 48 9.17 16.89 -21.72
C VAL A 48 8.74 17.95 -20.71
N LEU A 49 9.72 18.75 -20.26
CA LEU A 49 9.50 19.95 -19.46
C LEU A 49 8.90 21.04 -20.35
N ASP A 50 7.59 21.23 -20.27
CA ASP A 50 6.89 22.04 -21.27
C ASP A 50 6.80 23.51 -20.84
N ARG A 51 7.54 24.36 -21.55
CA ARG A 51 7.49 25.83 -21.39
C ARG A 51 6.50 26.49 -22.36
N HIS A 52 5.83 25.73 -23.23
CA HIS A 52 4.98 26.28 -24.28
C HIS A 52 3.53 25.79 -24.17
N PRO A 53 2.54 26.62 -24.55
CA PRO A 53 1.14 26.24 -24.45
C PRO A 53 0.77 25.16 -25.47
N GLU A 54 1.35 25.21 -26.66
CA GLU A 54 1.08 24.29 -27.77
C GLU A 54 1.72 22.90 -27.53
N PRO A 55 1.06 21.80 -27.94
CA PRO A 55 1.61 20.46 -27.80
C PRO A 55 2.68 20.17 -28.86
N ILE A 56 3.61 19.26 -28.53
CA ILE A 56 4.62 18.78 -29.49
C ILE A 56 3.92 18.11 -30.68
N SER A 57 4.35 18.46 -31.91
CA SER A 57 3.76 17.92 -33.13
C SER A 57 4.10 16.43 -33.31
N GLN A 58 3.22 15.68 -33.98
CA GLN A 58 3.45 14.25 -34.24
C GLN A 58 4.74 14.02 -35.04
N ASP A 59 5.06 14.91 -36.00
CA ASP A 59 6.30 14.83 -36.77
C ASP A 59 7.55 14.97 -35.88
N MET A 60 7.49 15.78 -34.82
CA MET A 60 8.57 15.92 -33.85
C MET A 60 8.64 14.72 -32.89
N LEU A 61 7.50 14.15 -32.48
CA LEU A 61 7.49 12.90 -31.70
C LEU A 61 8.05 11.72 -32.51
N ASP A 62 7.70 11.63 -33.79
CA ASP A 62 8.22 10.61 -34.71
C ASP A 62 9.73 10.81 -34.97
N ALA A 63 10.21 12.06 -35.03
CA ALA A 63 11.64 12.37 -35.11
C ALA A 63 12.41 12.02 -33.82
N ILE A 64 11.80 12.16 -32.64
CA ILE A 64 12.37 11.74 -31.36
C ILE A 64 12.42 10.21 -31.26
N ASP A 65 11.35 9.51 -31.66
CA ASP A 65 11.28 8.03 -31.72
C ASP A 65 12.36 7.48 -32.68
N ALA A 66 12.54 8.12 -33.84
CA ALA A 66 13.58 7.82 -34.83
C ALA A 66 15.01 8.20 -34.38
N PHE A 67 15.16 9.12 -33.42
CA PHE A 67 16.46 9.42 -32.80
C PHE A 67 16.81 8.37 -31.76
N ILE A 68 15.87 8.02 -30.87
CA ILE A 68 16.06 7.03 -29.80
C ILE A 68 16.43 5.66 -30.38
N THR A 69 15.71 5.21 -31.42
CA THR A 69 16.04 3.96 -32.14
C THR A 69 17.40 4.01 -32.83
N ARG A 70 17.79 5.16 -33.41
CA ARG A 70 19.14 5.33 -33.99
C ARG A 70 20.27 5.38 -32.99
N SER A 71 20.04 5.81 -31.74
CA SER A 71 21.04 5.63 -30.67
C SER A 71 21.26 4.15 -30.39
N THR A 72 20.19 3.39 -30.14
CA THR A 72 20.32 1.93 -29.87
C THR A 72 20.93 1.16 -31.04
N ASP A 73 20.55 1.48 -32.28
CA ASP A 73 21.14 0.87 -33.49
C ASP A 73 22.64 1.20 -33.64
N ARG A 74 23.08 2.38 -33.15
CA ARG A 74 24.47 2.84 -33.25
C ARG A 74 25.34 2.28 -32.15
N ASP A 75 24.85 2.24 -30.92
CA ASP A 75 25.52 1.58 -29.79
C ASP A 75 25.76 0.10 -30.14
N GLU A 76 24.76 -0.57 -30.72
CA GLU A 76 24.88 -1.94 -31.24
C GLU A 76 25.88 -2.11 -32.41
N VAL A 77 26.32 -1.05 -33.08
CA VAL A 77 27.32 -1.12 -34.17
C VAL A 77 28.71 -0.77 -33.66
N GLU A 78 28.85 0.21 -32.76
CA GLU A 78 30.13 0.55 -32.15
C GLU A 78 30.66 -0.60 -31.27
N ASP A 79 29.79 -1.31 -30.54
CA ASP A 79 30.15 -2.56 -29.84
C ASP A 79 30.66 -3.65 -30.79
N LYS A 80 30.04 -3.81 -31.97
CA LYS A 80 30.41 -4.85 -32.95
C LYS A 80 31.73 -4.52 -33.67
N GLU A 81 32.00 -3.25 -33.94
CA GLU A 81 33.31 -2.83 -34.44
C GLU A 81 34.42 -2.98 -33.37
N ALA A 82 34.14 -2.64 -32.11
CA ALA A 82 35.12 -2.75 -31.02
C ALA A 82 35.61 -4.20 -30.85
N VAL A 83 34.69 -5.17 -30.78
CA VAL A 83 35.02 -6.60 -30.68
C VAL A 83 35.89 -7.07 -31.87
N SER A 84 35.60 -6.60 -33.08
CA SER A 84 36.38 -6.97 -34.28
C SER A 84 37.82 -6.43 -34.27
N LYS A 85 38.06 -5.30 -33.59
CA LYS A 85 39.39 -4.68 -33.48
C LYS A 85 40.21 -5.35 -32.38
N GLU A 86 39.63 -5.63 -31.21
CA GLU A 86 40.30 -6.38 -30.14
C GLU A 86 40.74 -7.80 -30.58
N GLU A 87 39.97 -8.49 -31.43
CA GLU A 87 40.34 -9.80 -31.95
C GLU A 87 41.47 -9.74 -33.01
N THR A 88 41.72 -8.57 -33.59
CA THR A 88 42.80 -8.34 -34.56
C THR A 88 44.09 -7.88 -33.90
N GLU A 89 44.03 -6.96 -32.93
CA GLU A 89 45.22 -6.41 -32.25
C GLU A 89 45.92 -7.45 -31.36
N ARG A 90 45.20 -8.44 -30.82
CA ARG A 90 45.78 -9.54 -30.01
C ARG A 90 46.69 -10.51 -30.79
N ILE A 91 46.84 -10.33 -32.11
CA ILE A 91 47.72 -11.15 -32.97
C ILE A 91 48.99 -10.37 -33.39
N GLN A 92 49.03 -9.04 -33.19
CA GLN A 92 50.14 -8.19 -33.60
C GLN A 92 50.48 -7.13 -32.54
N ASP A 93 51.09 -7.56 -31.43
CA ASP A 93 52.21 -6.80 -30.86
C ASP A 93 53.11 -7.70 -29.99
N SER A 94 54.25 -8.10 -30.55
CA SER A 94 55.28 -8.88 -29.86
C SER A 94 56.69 -8.42 -30.28
N SER A 95 56.92 -7.11 -30.21
CA SER A 95 58.22 -6.48 -30.46
C SER A 95 58.27 -5.05 -29.89
N ASP A 96 59.23 -4.78 -28.99
CA ASP A 96 60.30 -3.76 -29.14
C ASP A 96 59.94 -2.28 -29.49
N VAL A 97 60.60 -1.23 -28.96
CA VAL A 97 61.50 -1.02 -27.81
C VAL A 97 61.72 0.52 -27.61
N GLU A 98 62.07 0.95 -26.39
CA GLU A 98 62.77 2.21 -25.99
C GLU A 98 62.32 3.65 -26.42
N ALA A 99 62.26 4.52 -25.40
CA ALA A 99 62.93 5.84 -25.27
C ALA A 99 62.35 7.19 -25.80
N ASN A 100 62.18 8.09 -24.81
CA ASN A 100 62.70 9.47 -24.71
C ASN A 100 62.07 10.73 -25.38
N ASP A 101 61.93 11.73 -24.49
CA ASP A 101 62.28 13.17 -24.61
C ASP A 101 61.56 14.18 -25.54
N ALA A 102 60.66 14.94 -24.90
CA ALA A 102 60.82 16.36 -24.53
C ALA A 102 60.68 17.54 -25.55
N GLU A 103 60.27 18.69 -24.98
CA GLU A 103 60.41 20.08 -25.48
C GLU A 103 59.59 20.49 -26.74
N GLN A 104 59.24 21.77 -27.02
CA GLN A 104 59.19 23.02 -26.23
C GLN A 104 58.28 24.07 -26.94
N SER A 105 57.75 25.05 -26.18
CA SER A 105 57.39 26.42 -26.66
C SER A 105 56.18 26.55 -27.65
N SER A 106 55.70 27.74 -28.08
CA SER A 106 56.06 29.15 -27.80
C SER A 106 54.90 30.14 -28.12
N PHE A 107 54.77 31.23 -27.32
CA PHE A 107 54.49 32.64 -27.73
C PHE A 107 53.16 33.00 -28.47
N GLU A 108 52.60 34.23 -28.46
CA GLU A 108 52.70 35.45 -27.61
C GLU A 108 51.52 36.42 -27.92
N LYS A 109 51.19 37.35 -27.00
CA LYS A 109 50.70 38.75 -27.22
C LYS A 109 49.33 39.00 -27.92
N GLU A 110 48.69 40.19 -27.84
CA GLU A 110 48.97 41.47 -27.15
C GLU A 110 47.64 42.17 -26.72
N GLU A 111 47.61 42.77 -25.51
CA GLU A 111 47.29 44.18 -25.13
C GLU A 111 46.15 44.99 -25.83
N ALA A 112 45.45 45.96 -25.20
CA ALA A 112 45.30 46.50 -23.82
C ALA A 112 43.84 47.07 -23.66
N TYR A 113 43.39 48.11 -22.92
CA TYR A 113 43.83 49.17 -21.95
C TYR A 113 42.50 49.79 -21.38
N GLU A 114 42.31 50.52 -20.27
CA GLU A 114 43.08 50.94 -19.06
C GLU A 114 42.05 51.14 -17.87
N GLU A 115 42.20 52.10 -16.94
CA GLU A 115 41.26 52.40 -15.81
C GLU A 115 40.68 53.86 -15.90
N PRO A 116 40.53 54.79 -14.89
CA PRO A 116 40.80 54.82 -13.42
C PRO A 116 39.68 55.36 -12.46
N ILE A 117 39.72 54.95 -11.17
CA ILE A 117 39.76 55.73 -9.89
C ILE A 117 38.88 57.02 -9.77
N ASP A 118 37.99 57.28 -8.78
CA ASP A 118 38.25 57.56 -7.34
C ASP A 118 36.97 57.80 -6.45
N ALA A 119 37.18 58.00 -5.12
CA ALA A 119 36.48 58.72 -4.04
C ALA A 119 35.04 59.32 -4.20
N GLY A 120 34.22 59.53 -3.14
CA GLY A 120 34.40 59.33 -1.68
C GLY A 120 33.55 60.32 -0.84
N VAL A 121 33.65 60.28 0.50
CA VAL A 121 33.10 61.26 1.50
C VAL A 121 31.55 61.28 1.70
N ALA A 122 30.94 61.56 2.88
CA ALA A 122 31.20 61.29 4.31
C ALA A 122 29.98 61.79 5.16
N ILE A 123 30.05 61.67 6.50
CA ILE A 123 29.30 62.46 7.54
C ILE A 123 27.79 62.11 7.67
N SER A 124 27.29 61.48 8.76
CA SER A 124 27.20 61.91 10.19
C SER A 124 26.02 62.91 10.44
N THR A 125 25.24 62.90 11.54
CA THR A 125 25.27 62.16 12.83
C THR A 125 24.01 62.46 13.70
N VAL A 126 23.74 61.66 14.76
CA VAL A 126 23.23 62.09 16.12
C VAL A 126 21.75 62.57 16.23
N THR A 127 20.92 62.27 17.25
CA THR A 127 20.88 61.26 18.37
C THR A 127 19.48 61.22 19.05
N ALA A 128 19.08 60.04 19.54
CA ALA A 128 18.40 59.78 20.84
C ALA A 128 17.01 60.42 21.14
N ALA A 129 16.24 59.98 22.17
CA ALA A 129 16.54 59.07 23.28
C ALA A 129 15.30 58.32 23.83
N THR A 130 15.54 57.17 24.51
CA THR A 130 14.77 56.56 25.64
C THR A 130 13.29 56.12 25.40
N ASP A 131 12.77 55.03 25.99
CA ASP A 131 13.35 54.08 26.97
C ASP A 131 12.59 52.73 27.07
N MET A 132 13.30 51.65 27.48
CA MET A 132 12.84 50.31 27.95
C MET A 132 11.94 49.48 26.98
N ASP A 133 11.91 48.14 26.96
CA ASP A 133 12.56 47.00 27.66
C ASP A 133 12.47 45.79 26.67
N GLY A 134 13.21 44.68 26.70
CA GLY A 134 14.30 44.20 27.57
C GLY A 134 14.60 42.71 27.30
N ASN A 135 15.85 42.41 26.89
CA ASN A 135 16.49 41.09 26.64
C ASN A 135 16.17 40.29 25.35
N ASP A 136 17.26 39.87 24.70
CA ASP A 136 17.33 39.02 23.51
C ASP A 136 17.31 37.50 23.84
N VAL A 137 17.16 36.69 22.79
CA VAL A 137 17.29 35.22 22.84
C VAL A 137 18.71 34.81 22.43
N GLU A 138 19.58 34.54 23.41
CA GLU A 138 20.90 33.96 23.14
C GLU A 138 20.80 32.49 22.71
N ILE A 139 21.59 32.13 21.70
CA ILE A 139 21.77 30.75 21.24
C ILE A 139 22.68 30.02 22.24
N THR A 140 22.17 29.00 22.92
CA THR A 140 22.98 28.08 23.73
C THR A 140 22.70 26.62 23.40
N GLN A 141 23.78 25.82 23.39
CA GLN A 141 23.75 24.39 23.07
C GLN A 141 23.22 23.58 24.27
N PRO A 142 22.47 22.48 24.05
CA PRO A 142 22.11 21.57 25.13
C PRO A 142 23.34 20.78 25.59
N SER A 143 23.67 20.87 26.87
CA SER A 143 24.72 20.07 27.50
C SER A 143 24.20 18.67 27.89
N THR A 144 25.07 17.67 27.73
CA THR A 144 24.77 16.26 27.97
C THR A 144 24.76 15.88 29.45
N LEU A 145 23.82 15.02 29.86
CA LEU A 145 24.13 13.78 30.62
C LEU A 145 22.90 12.86 30.76
N ASP A 146 23.13 11.57 30.46
CA ASP A 146 22.36 10.38 30.85
C ASP A 146 20.84 10.35 30.60
N ASP A 147 20.46 10.34 29.32
CA ASP A 147 19.25 9.65 28.84
C ASP A 147 19.66 8.58 27.81
N VAL A 148 19.04 7.39 27.83
CA VAL A 148 19.46 6.26 26.96
C VAL A 148 18.78 6.35 25.61
N GLU A 149 19.43 7.06 24.68
CA GLU A 149 18.94 7.26 23.32
C GLU A 149 19.01 5.97 22.47
N ILE A 150 17.85 5.34 22.25
CA ILE A 150 17.72 4.16 21.37
C ILE A 150 17.66 4.65 19.91
N VAL A 151 18.83 4.93 19.34
CA VAL A 151 18.99 5.31 17.92
C VAL A 151 18.52 4.14 17.02
N PRO A 152 17.68 4.40 15.99
CA PRO A 152 17.27 3.36 15.04
C PRO A 152 18.47 2.82 14.23
N PRO A 153 18.62 1.49 14.07
CA PRO A 153 19.84 0.88 13.54
C PRO A 153 20.04 1.01 12.01
N TRP A 154 19.44 2.01 11.37
CA TRP A 154 19.45 2.20 9.91
C TRP A 154 20.06 3.54 9.45
N GLU A 155 20.44 4.45 10.35
CA GLU A 155 21.29 5.61 9.99
C GLU A 155 22.72 5.18 9.60
N ALA A 156 23.15 3.98 10.00
CA ALA A 156 24.41 3.36 9.59
C ALA A 156 24.37 2.69 8.20
N ALA A 157 23.38 3.01 7.36
CA ALA A 157 23.29 2.51 5.99
C ALA A 157 24.35 3.19 5.10
N THR A 158 25.45 2.48 4.81
CA THR A 158 26.46 2.94 3.83
C THR A 158 25.83 3.14 2.46
N ALA A 159 26.29 4.18 1.74
CA ALA A 159 25.74 4.57 0.45
C ALA A 159 25.78 3.41 -0.56
N ALA A 160 24.61 2.88 -0.89
CA ALA A 160 24.47 1.86 -1.92
C ALA A 160 24.84 2.44 -3.29
N LYS A 161 25.56 1.66 -4.09
CA LYS A 161 26.00 2.07 -5.43
C LYS A 161 24.82 2.36 -6.36
N ILE A 162 25.03 3.30 -7.27
CA ILE A 162 23.98 3.81 -8.18
C ILE A 162 23.48 2.64 -9.03
N PRO A 163 22.16 2.51 -9.34
CA PRO A 163 21.66 1.44 -10.20
C PRO A 163 22.39 1.32 -11.55
N GLN A 164 22.88 2.43 -12.08
CA GLN A 164 23.71 2.47 -13.29
C GLN A 164 25.09 1.79 -13.10
N GLU A 165 25.72 1.81 -11.92
CA GLU A 165 26.95 1.03 -11.64
C GLU A 165 26.69 -0.49 -11.50
N LEU A 166 25.44 -0.88 -11.19
CA LEU A 166 25.02 -2.29 -11.17
C LEU A 166 24.71 -2.78 -12.59
N LEU A 167 24.13 -1.92 -13.44
CA LEU A 167 23.83 -2.22 -14.84
C LEU A 167 25.08 -2.15 -15.75
N SER A 168 26.02 -1.22 -15.50
CA SER A 168 27.22 -1.02 -16.33
C SER A 168 28.25 -2.15 -16.25
N ARG A 169 28.00 -3.21 -15.47
CA ARG A 169 28.84 -4.41 -15.42
C ARG A 169 28.62 -5.34 -16.61
N ASN A 170 27.53 -5.19 -17.35
CA ASN A 170 27.16 -5.98 -18.53
C ASN A 170 27.05 -7.50 -18.30
N GLU A 171 27.08 -7.96 -17.04
CA GLU A 171 26.79 -9.33 -16.61
C GLU A 171 25.27 -9.54 -16.60
N ARG A 172 24.74 -10.39 -17.48
CA ARG A 172 23.28 -10.48 -17.70
C ARG A 172 22.62 -11.40 -16.68
N VAL A 173 21.40 -11.02 -16.25
CA VAL A 173 20.57 -11.84 -15.35
C VAL A 173 20.25 -13.24 -15.93
N SER A 174 20.29 -13.38 -17.27
CA SER A 174 20.19 -14.66 -17.98
C SER A 174 21.31 -15.64 -17.66
N ASP A 175 22.52 -15.16 -17.36
CA ASP A 175 23.74 -15.97 -17.51
C ASP A 175 24.00 -16.91 -16.32
N TRP A 176 23.20 -16.74 -15.25
CA TRP A 176 23.10 -17.66 -14.12
C TRP A 176 21.99 -18.72 -14.27
N LEU A 177 21.06 -18.55 -15.22
CA LEU A 177 19.95 -19.49 -15.48
C LEU A 177 20.31 -20.50 -16.59
N GLY A 178 21.33 -21.34 -16.36
CA GLY A 178 21.63 -22.42 -17.30
C GLY A 178 22.89 -23.27 -17.08
N LYS A 179 23.79 -22.93 -16.16
CA LYS A 179 25.02 -23.72 -15.93
C LYS A 179 24.86 -24.73 -14.81
N SER A 180 24.67 -25.99 -15.18
CA SER A 180 24.90 -27.13 -14.30
C SER A 180 26.38 -27.21 -13.93
N SER A 181 26.71 -27.03 -12.65
CA SER A 181 28.08 -27.12 -12.14
C SER A 181 28.59 -28.56 -12.16
N ASP A 182 29.20 -28.95 -13.26
CA ASP A 182 29.84 -30.25 -13.47
C ASP A 182 31.17 -30.30 -12.67
N VAL A 183 31.09 -30.67 -11.38
CA VAL A 183 32.24 -30.70 -10.47
C VAL A 183 33.12 -31.91 -10.80
N LYS A 184 34.10 -31.70 -11.69
CA LYS A 184 35.18 -32.66 -11.90
C LYS A 184 36.09 -32.72 -10.68
N GLU A 185 36.17 -33.90 -10.08
CA GLU A 185 37.20 -34.24 -9.09
C GLU A 185 38.62 -34.05 -9.68
N ARG A 186 39.56 -33.56 -8.87
CA ARG A 186 40.90 -34.14 -8.61
C ARG A 186 41.69 -33.31 -7.56
N PRO A 187 42.76 -33.84 -6.94
CA PRO A 187 42.98 -33.58 -5.51
C PRO A 187 44.37 -33.07 -5.09
N THR A 188 44.40 -32.40 -3.93
CA THR A 188 45.49 -32.27 -2.96
C THR A 188 44.83 -31.91 -1.62
N GLU A 189 44.76 -32.79 -0.61
CA GLU A 189 45.80 -33.18 0.36
C GLU A 189 46.08 -32.14 1.47
N VAL A 190 46.43 -32.65 2.67
CA VAL A 190 46.79 -31.92 3.91
C VAL A 190 45.58 -31.23 4.60
N GLN A 191 45.21 -31.55 5.85
CA GLN A 191 45.68 -32.56 6.81
C GLN A 191 44.50 -32.98 7.73
N MET A 192 44.49 -34.23 8.23
CA MET A 192 43.54 -34.67 9.26
C MET A 192 44.21 -34.64 10.64
N ASP A 193 43.58 -34.01 11.62
CA ASP A 193 43.86 -34.28 13.03
C ASP A 193 42.93 -35.40 13.52
N THR A 194 43.51 -36.52 13.96
CA THR A 194 42.77 -37.76 14.24
C THR A 194 42.36 -37.87 15.71
N ALA A 195 41.05 -37.73 15.98
CA ALA A 195 40.42 -38.22 17.22
C ALA A 195 39.48 -39.40 16.88
N GLN A 196 39.61 -40.49 17.61
CA GLN A 196 39.09 -41.81 17.21
C GLN A 196 37.55 -41.89 17.13
N VAL A 197 37.03 -42.26 15.96
CA VAL A 197 35.64 -42.74 15.80
C VAL A 197 35.58 -44.21 16.21
N ASN A 198 34.99 -44.50 17.38
CA ASN A 198 34.46 -45.83 17.63
C ASN A 198 33.16 -45.98 16.82
N GLY A 199 33.20 -46.83 15.81
CA GLY A 199 32.09 -46.98 14.86
C GLY A 199 30.86 -47.63 15.50
N HIS A 200 29.77 -46.88 15.58
CA HIS A 200 28.43 -47.46 15.64
C HIS A 200 27.80 -47.36 14.26
N LEU A 201 27.28 -48.48 13.75
CA LEU A 201 26.53 -48.50 12.50
C LEU A 201 25.23 -47.69 12.70
N PRO A 202 24.83 -46.80 11.76
CA PRO A 202 23.58 -46.09 11.90
C PRO A 202 22.42 -47.09 11.81
N GLU A 203 21.67 -47.24 12.90
CA GLU A 203 20.44 -48.01 12.91
C GLU A 203 19.40 -47.37 11.96
N PRO A 204 18.52 -48.18 11.33
CA PRO A 204 17.50 -47.64 10.44
C PRO A 204 16.59 -46.70 11.22
N VAL A 205 16.59 -45.41 10.83
CA VAL A 205 15.78 -44.36 11.46
C VAL A 205 14.33 -44.85 11.61
N GLU A 206 13.91 -45.06 12.86
CA GLU A 206 12.56 -45.52 13.14
C GLU A 206 11.55 -44.53 12.58
N LYS A 207 10.54 -45.05 11.89
CA LYS A 207 9.43 -44.23 11.38
C LYS A 207 8.55 -43.84 12.55
N GLU A 208 8.91 -42.74 13.23
CA GLU A 208 8.02 -42.11 14.21
C GLU A 208 6.61 -42.01 13.61
N PRO A 209 5.58 -42.54 14.29
CA PRO A 209 4.23 -42.53 13.74
C PRO A 209 3.74 -41.08 13.67
N LEU A 210 3.44 -40.60 12.45
CA LEU A 210 2.78 -39.32 12.18
C LEU A 210 1.69 -39.05 13.23
N LYS A 211 1.97 -38.11 14.14
CA LYS A 211 1.00 -37.65 15.14
C LYS A 211 -0.19 -37.09 14.38
N LEU A 212 -1.35 -37.73 14.54
CA LEU A 212 -2.57 -37.31 13.89
C LEU A 212 -2.99 -35.97 14.49
N VAL A 213 -2.93 -34.89 13.69
CA VAL A 213 -3.42 -33.58 14.13
C VAL A 213 -4.94 -33.66 14.26
N ASP A 214 -5.44 -33.55 15.49
CA ASP A 214 -6.86 -33.50 15.76
C ASP A 214 -7.36 -32.06 15.59
N HIS A 215 -7.64 -31.68 14.34
CA HIS A 215 -8.04 -30.33 13.98
C HIS A 215 -9.24 -29.77 14.79
N PRO A 216 -10.25 -30.56 15.21
CA PRO A 216 -11.30 -30.08 16.12
C PRO A 216 -10.78 -29.55 17.48
N THR A 217 -10.01 -30.34 18.24
CA THR A 217 -9.56 -29.95 19.59
C THR A 217 -8.48 -28.86 19.59
N LEU A 218 -7.78 -28.69 18.46
CA LEU A 218 -6.83 -27.60 18.20
C LEU A 218 -7.40 -26.19 18.50
N TYR A 219 -8.72 -26.04 18.41
CA TYR A 219 -9.46 -24.78 18.53
C TYR A 219 -10.10 -24.55 19.90
N GLU A 220 -9.99 -25.49 20.85
CA GLU A 220 -10.55 -25.38 22.19
C GLU A 220 -9.71 -24.49 23.12
N GLN A 221 -10.32 -23.94 24.17
CA GLN A 221 -9.62 -23.16 25.23
C GLN A 221 -8.85 -21.93 24.71
N TRP A 222 -9.27 -21.34 23.59
CA TRP A 222 -8.67 -20.10 23.08
C TRP A 222 -8.99 -18.91 24.00
N PRO A 223 -8.09 -17.92 24.10
CA PRO A 223 -8.41 -16.64 24.74
C PRO A 223 -9.68 -16.01 24.14
N PRO A 224 -10.61 -15.47 24.95
CA PRO A 224 -11.86 -14.90 24.45
C PRO A 224 -11.68 -13.87 23.33
N GLN A 225 -10.66 -13.02 23.45
CA GLN A 225 -10.36 -11.98 22.47
C GLN A 225 -9.94 -12.52 21.09
N LEU A 226 -9.44 -13.77 21.01
CA LEU A 226 -9.19 -14.47 19.75
C LEU A 226 -10.44 -15.23 19.29
N GLU A 227 -11.12 -15.93 20.20
CA GLU A 227 -12.36 -16.67 19.89
C GLU A 227 -13.43 -15.76 19.24
N GLU A 228 -13.63 -14.58 19.81
CA GLU A 228 -14.60 -13.57 19.36
C GLU A 228 -14.32 -12.98 17.97
N ARG A 229 -13.07 -13.12 17.50
CA ARG A 229 -12.57 -12.62 16.20
C ARG A 229 -12.34 -13.74 15.19
N ARG A 230 -12.49 -15.00 15.60
CA ARG A 230 -12.24 -16.18 14.77
C ARG A 230 -13.43 -16.45 13.87
N LYS A 231 -13.16 -16.77 12.60
CA LYS A 231 -14.11 -17.46 11.73
C LYS A 231 -13.45 -18.68 11.10
N MET A 232 -13.96 -19.86 11.42
CA MET A 232 -13.62 -21.10 10.71
C MET A 232 -14.28 -21.10 9.33
N TRP A 233 -13.53 -21.47 8.30
CA TRP A 233 -14.02 -21.62 6.92
C TRP A 233 -13.95 -23.06 6.42
N PHE A 234 -12.93 -23.83 6.82
CA PHE A 234 -12.80 -25.23 6.49
C PHE A 234 -12.02 -26.01 7.55
N THR A 235 -12.44 -27.27 7.78
CA THR A 235 -11.74 -28.25 8.63
C THR A 235 -11.73 -29.60 7.91
N PRO A 236 -10.55 -30.24 7.70
CA PRO A 236 -10.44 -31.50 6.96
C PRO A 236 -11.07 -32.66 7.73
N ARG A 237 -11.49 -33.73 7.03
CA ARG A 237 -11.97 -34.97 7.67
C ARG A 237 -10.86 -35.94 8.07
N ASN A 238 -9.71 -35.90 7.38
CA ASN A 238 -8.59 -36.81 7.59
C ASN A 238 -7.27 -36.01 7.53
N ALA A 239 -6.55 -35.89 8.65
CA ALA A 239 -5.26 -35.18 8.73
C ALA A 239 -4.07 -35.91 8.06
N ARG A 240 -4.32 -36.95 7.25
CA ARG A 240 -3.27 -37.79 6.64
C ARG A 240 -2.96 -37.37 5.20
N ARG A 241 -1.95 -36.50 5.02
CA ARG A 241 -1.19 -36.46 3.76
C ARG A 241 -0.46 -37.80 3.60
N LYS A 242 -0.52 -38.43 2.43
CA LYS A 242 0.06 -39.78 2.21
C LYS A 242 1.60 -39.78 2.16
N ALA A 243 2.19 -38.63 1.86
CA ALA A 243 3.60 -38.31 1.98
C ALA A 243 3.74 -36.80 2.27
N SER A 244 4.89 -36.40 2.77
CA SER A 244 5.33 -35.01 2.90
C SER A 244 6.77 -34.93 2.39
N VAL A 245 7.10 -33.88 1.64
CA VAL A 245 8.41 -33.65 1.01
C VAL A 245 9.35 -32.87 1.94
N ILE A 246 8.80 -32.03 2.81
CA ILE A 246 9.56 -31.33 3.85
C ILE A 246 9.78 -32.23 5.07
N GLY A 247 8.87 -33.19 5.30
CA GLY A 247 8.87 -34.13 6.43
C GLY A 247 7.83 -33.76 7.47
N ALA A 248 7.28 -34.76 8.16
CA ALA A 248 6.18 -34.59 9.13
C ALA A 248 6.51 -33.61 10.27
N THR A 249 7.79 -33.48 10.62
CA THR A 249 8.34 -32.59 11.65
C THR A 249 8.49 -31.12 11.21
N HIS A 250 8.31 -30.80 9.93
CA HIS A 250 8.61 -29.47 9.36
C HIS A 250 7.40 -28.79 8.69
N GLN A 251 6.22 -29.40 8.77
CA GLN A 251 4.96 -28.84 8.28
C GLN A 251 4.59 -27.56 9.06
N PRO A 252 4.39 -26.41 8.40
CA PRO A 252 4.20 -25.14 9.08
C PRO A 252 2.75 -24.85 9.48
N VAL A 253 2.59 -23.89 10.40
CA VAL A 253 1.41 -23.02 10.43
C VAL A 253 1.68 -21.85 9.49
N VAL A 254 0.81 -21.64 8.50
CA VAL A 254 0.93 -20.54 7.54
C VAL A 254 0.00 -19.40 7.96
N TYR A 255 0.57 -18.21 8.17
CA TYR A 255 -0.20 -16.98 8.24
C TYR A 255 -0.17 -16.28 6.87
N TRP A 256 -1.30 -16.32 6.18
CA TRP A 256 -1.54 -15.55 4.97
C TRP A 256 -1.97 -14.13 5.36
N MET A 257 -1.00 -13.22 5.40
CA MET A 257 -1.17 -11.79 5.70
C MET A 257 -1.65 -11.04 4.44
N HIS A 258 -2.67 -10.19 4.58
CA HIS A 258 -3.21 -9.41 3.46
C HIS A 258 -3.48 -7.94 3.81
N ASN A 259 -4.31 -7.66 4.81
CA ASN A 259 -4.69 -6.30 5.19
C ASN A 259 -4.12 -5.84 6.54
N THR A 260 -3.45 -6.74 7.28
CA THR A 260 -2.87 -6.45 8.60
C THR A 260 -1.35 -6.37 8.54
N LEU A 261 -0.83 -5.32 7.89
CA LEU A 261 0.62 -5.05 7.77
C LEU A 261 1.22 -4.52 9.09
N ARG A 262 1.18 -5.31 10.16
CA ARG A 262 1.78 -4.97 11.45
C ARG A 262 2.07 -6.21 12.30
N VAL A 263 3.00 -6.07 13.22
CA VAL A 263 3.51 -7.16 14.07
C VAL A 263 3.33 -6.87 15.56
N MET A 264 3.53 -5.62 16.00
CA MET A 264 3.64 -5.33 17.44
C MET A 264 2.31 -5.32 18.17
N GLN A 265 1.23 -4.75 17.59
CA GLN A 265 -0.06 -4.61 18.30
C GLN A 265 -1.29 -4.85 17.42
N GLY A 266 -2.25 -5.63 17.93
CA GLY A 266 -3.57 -5.73 17.31
C GLY A 266 -3.64 -6.62 16.07
N ASN A 267 -2.61 -7.42 15.77
CA ASN A 267 -2.68 -8.43 14.71
C ASN A 267 -3.16 -9.78 15.30
N PHE A 268 -4.47 -10.01 15.26
CA PHE A 268 -5.08 -11.23 15.78
C PHE A 268 -4.87 -12.44 14.85
N GLY A 269 -4.56 -12.21 13.57
CA GLY A 269 -4.18 -13.25 12.60
C GLY A 269 -2.81 -13.86 12.92
N LEU A 270 -1.81 -12.99 13.08
CA LEU A 270 -0.47 -13.36 13.52
C LEU A 270 -0.49 -13.99 14.93
N GLU A 271 -1.22 -13.40 15.88
CA GLU A 271 -1.37 -13.95 17.24
C GLU A 271 -1.94 -15.38 17.23
N ALA A 272 -3.01 -15.62 16.47
CA ALA A 272 -3.59 -16.95 16.31
C ALA A 272 -2.60 -17.94 15.65
N ALA A 273 -1.81 -17.48 14.67
CA ALA A 273 -0.78 -18.31 14.04
C ALA A 273 0.39 -18.64 14.99
N ILE A 274 0.80 -17.70 15.86
CA ILE A 274 1.79 -17.92 16.92
C ILE A 274 1.25 -18.92 17.96
N LEU A 275 -0.01 -18.76 18.40
CA LEU A 275 -0.66 -19.68 19.34
C LEU A 275 -0.72 -21.10 18.76
N LEU A 276 -1.14 -21.25 17.49
CA LEU A 276 -1.19 -22.53 16.81
C LEU A 276 0.20 -23.16 16.58
N SER A 277 1.19 -22.35 16.18
CA SER A 277 2.59 -22.77 16.04
C SER A 277 3.13 -23.37 17.35
N ARG A 278 2.92 -22.67 18.49
CA ARG A 278 3.26 -23.17 19.82
C ARG A 278 2.50 -24.45 20.19
N ARG A 279 1.20 -24.52 19.90
CA ARG A 279 0.34 -25.66 20.28
C ARG A 279 0.62 -26.94 19.48
N LEU A 280 1.11 -26.81 18.25
CA LEU A 280 1.51 -27.92 17.38
C LEU A 280 3.00 -28.26 17.48
N SER A 281 3.81 -27.43 18.17
CA SER A 281 5.28 -27.44 18.07
C SER A 281 5.78 -27.32 16.62
N ALA A 282 5.06 -26.56 15.79
CA ALA A 282 5.27 -26.45 14.35
C ALA A 282 5.84 -25.08 13.95
N PRO A 283 6.70 -24.99 12.91
CA PRO A 283 7.27 -23.72 12.47
C PRO A 283 6.18 -22.75 11.97
N LEU A 284 6.32 -21.47 12.31
CA LEU A 284 5.51 -20.39 11.73
C LEU A 284 6.12 -19.95 10.40
N VAL A 285 5.29 -19.83 9.36
CA VAL A 285 5.63 -19.22 8.07
C VAL A 285 4.61 -18.15 7.75
N VAL A 286 5.04 -17.01 7.21
CA VAL A 286 4.16 -15.92 6.79
C VAL A 286 4.25 -15.75 5.28
N VAL A 287 3.10 -15.56 4.63
CA VAL A 287 2.95 -15.40 3.18
C VAL A 287 2.10 -14.18 2.91
N SER A 288 2.48 -13.33 1.95
CA SER A 288 1.67 -12.20 1.51
C SER A 288 1.72 -12.02 0.00
N PHE A 289 0.56 -11.75 -0.61
CA PHE A 289 0.44 -11.43 -2.02
C PHE A 289 0.60 -9.93 -2.22
N ILE A 290 1.59 -9.52 -3.00
CA ILE A 290 2.07 -8.15 -3.13
C ILE A 290 2.04 -7.75 -4.61
N PRO A 291 1.34 -6.66 -5.01
CA PRO A 291 1.32 -6.22 -6.40
C PRO A 291 2.71 -5.88 -6.94
N SER A 292 2.94 -6.13 -8.24
CA SER A 292 4.22 -5.86 -8.92
C SER A 292 4.59 -4.38 -8.96
N SER A 293 3.65 -3.47 -8.67
CA SER A 293 3.91 -2.05 -8.38
C SER A 293 5.02 -1.84 -7.33
N ILE A 294 5.23 -2.81 -6.43
CA ILE A 294 6.24 -2.78 -5.36
C ILE A 294 7.67 -2.50 -5.82
N ILE A 295 8.05 -2.80 -7.08
CA ILE A 295 9.39 -2.51 -7.64
C ILE A 295 9.48 -1.21 -8.45
N TYR A 296 8.38 -0.50 -8.72
CA TYR A 296 8.38 0.71 -9.54
C TYR A 296 8.51 1.99 -8.69
N PRO A 297 9.33 3.00 -9.06
CA PRO A 297 9.46 4.23 -8.29
C PRO A 297 8.12 4.92 -8.02
N VAL A 298 8.00 5.62 -6.90
CA VAL A 298 6.75 6.23 -6.39
C VAL A 298 6.03 7.12 -7.41
N CYS A 299 6.77 7.77 -8.32
CA CYS A 299 6.20 8.58 -9.41
C CYS A 299 5.56 7.77 -10.55
N HIS A 300 5.55 6.43 -10.45
CA HIS A 300 4.82 5.49 -11.29
C HIS A 300 3.67 4.79 -10.54
N SER A 301 3.51 5.05 -9.24
CA SER A 301 2.40 4.54 -8.43
C SER A 301 1.07 5.14 -8.91
N THR A 302 0.04 4.30 -9.01
CA THR A 302 -1.29 4.66 -9.55
C THR A 302 -2.40 4.54 -8.50
N THR A 303 -2.00 4.39 -7.24
CA THR A 303 -2.78 4.61 -6.02
C THR A 303 -1.86 5.09 -4.90
N ALA A 304 -2.45 5.73 -3.90
CA ALA A 304 -1.84 5.96 -2.59
C ALA A 304 -1.23 4.70 -1.98
N SER A 305 -1.91 3.55 -2.08
CA SER A 305 -1.41 2.29 -1.54
C SER A 305 -0.13 1.83 -2.25
N ASP A 306 -0.09 1.87 -3.59
CA ASP A 306 1.13 1.56 -4.36
C ASP A 306 2.31 2.47 -3.96
N ALA A 307 2.05 3.74 -3.67
CA ALA A 307 3.08 4.72 -3.30
C ALA A 307 3.71 4.45 -1.93
N TYR A 308 2.89 4.17 -0.91
CA TYR A 308 3.38 4.12 0.48
C TYR A 308 3.62 2.70 1.03
N VAL A 309 3.07 1.65 0.40
CA VAL A 309 3.17 0.27 0.89
C VAL A 309 4.61 -0.26 1.02
N ARG A 310 5.54 0.23 0.19
CA ARG A 310 6.93 -0.22 0.15
C ARG A 310 7.66 -0.03 1.49
N PHE A 311 7.42 1.09 2.18
CA PHE A 311 8.04 1.35 3.48
C PHE A 311 7.52 0.36 4.54
N SER A 312 6.20 0.19 4.60
CA SER A 312 5.52 -0.72 5.53
C SER A 312 5.96 -2.18 5.33
N LEU A 313 6.05 -2.65 4.09
CA LEU A 313 6.47 -4.03 3.80
C LEU A 313 7.96 -4.27 4.08
N VAL A 314 8.84 -3.28 3.92
CA VAL A 314 10.27 -3.44 4.23
C VAL A 314 10.54 -3.43 5.74
N GLU A 315 9.86 -2.56 6.52
CA GLU A 315 9.89 -2.60 7.99
C GLU A 315 9.43 -3.98 8.49
N LEU A 316 8.30 -4.45 7.99
CA LEU A 316 7.69 -5.72 8.35
C LEU A 316 8.56 -6.93 7.95
N TYR A 317 9.17 -6.92 6.77
CA TYR A 317 10.17 -7.92 6.38
C TYR A 317 11.39 -7.91 7.32
N GLN A 318 11.88 -6.74 7.74
CA GLN A 318 12.99 -6.64 8.70
C GLN A 318 12.60 -7.19 10.08
N GLN A 319 11.38 -6.95 10.56
CA GLN A 319 10.87 -7.50 11.83
C GLN A 319 10.84 -9.04 11.82
N PHE A 320 10.32 -9.65 10.75
CA PHE A 320 10.30 -11.12 10.61
C PHE A 320 11.71 -11.71 10.43
N LEU A 321 12.54 -11.10 9.58
CA LEU A 321 13.93 -11.52 9.35
C LEU A 321 14.77 -11.52 10.64
N HIS A 322 14.61 -10.50 11.48
CA HIS A 322 15.33 -10.36 12.76
C HIS A 322 14.95 -11.45 13.79
N THR A 323 13.76 -12.05 13.67
CA THR A 323 13.30 -13.14 14.57
C THR A 323 13.44 -14.54 13.95
N GLY A 324 13.91 -14.63 12.70
CA GLY A 324 14.09 -15.90 11.99
C GLY A 324 12.80 -16.51 11.43
N VAL A 325 11.68 -15.79 11.48
CA VAL A 325 10.39 -16.22 10.91
C VAL A 325 10.41 -15.96 9.39
N PRO A 326 10.16 -16.96 8.53
CA PRO A 326 10.14 -16.77 7.08
C PRO A 326 8.96 -15.89 6.63
N PHE A 327 9.24 -14.87 5.82
CA PHE A 327 8.23 -13.99 5.21
C PHE A 327 8.34 -14.05 3.68
N PHE A 328 7.44 -14.81 3.04
CA PHE A 328 7.36 -14.97 1.59
C PHE A 328 6.46 -13.90 0.99
N GLY A 329 7.06 -12.95 0.27
CA GLY A 329 6.31 -12.06 -0.62
C GLY A 329 6.11 -12.75 -1.97
N VAL A 330 4.87 -12.86 -2.44
CA VAL A 330 4.54 -13.42 -3.75
C VAL A 330 3.97 -12.32 -4.63
N THR A 331 4.55 -12.12 -5.81
CA THR A 331 4.11 -11.11 -6.80
C THR A 331 3.93 -11.73 -8.18
N ALA A 332 3.43 -10.94 -9.13
CA ALA A 332 3.24 -11.41 -10.50
C ALA A 332 4.47 -11.16 -11.37
N ASN A 333 4.80 -12.12 -12.23
CA ASN A 333 5.86 -11.97 -13.21
C ASN A 333 5.35 -11.18 -14.43
N GLU A 334 5.98 -10.05 -14.72
CA GLU A 334 5.62 -9.13 -15.81
C GLU A 334 6.40 -9.39 -17.12
N ASN A 335 7.40 -10.29 -17.11
CA ASN A 335 8.34 -10.45 -18.23
C ASN A 335 7.80 -11.25 -19.41
N GLU A 336 6.70 -12.00 -19.24
CA GLU A 336 6.09 -12.75 -20.34
C GLU A 336 5.12 -11.88 -21.14
N VAL A 337 5.57 -11.49 -22.35
CA VAL A 337 4.68 -11.01 -23.42
C VAL A 337 3.53 -12.01 -23.60
N LEU A 338 2.30 -11.49 -23.68
CA LEU A 338 1.07 -12.27 -23.81
C LEU A 338 1.01 -13.06 -25.14
N THR A 339 1.75 -14.15 -25.20
CA THR A 339 1.49 -15.24 -26.14
C THR A 339 0.14 -15.85 -25.75
N ALA A 340 -0.91 -15.40 -26.44
CA ALA A 340 -2.27 -15.89 -26.26
C ALA A 340 -2.35 -17.36 -26.71
N SER A 341 -1.95 -18.25 -25.81
CA SER A 341 -1.95 -19.70 -25.99
C SER A 341 -3.40 -20.18 -26.08
N SER A 342 -3.91 -20.17 -27.30
CA SER A 342 -5.18 -20.76 -27.74
C SER A 342 -5.10 -22.30 -27.74
N GLY A 343 -4.54 -22.85 -26.66
CA GLY A 343 -4.41 -24.28 -26.42
C GLY A 343 -5.79 -24.91 -26.27
N GLN A 344 -6.17 -25.71 -27.26
CA GLN A 344 -7.32 -26.60 -27.18
C GLN A 344 -7.04 -27.65 -26.09
N HIS A 345 -7.49 -27.37 -24.87
CA HIS A 345 -7.29 -28.27 -23.73
C HIS A 345 -8.61 -28.91 -23.29
N THR A 346 -8.51 -30.21 -23.00
CA THR A 346 -9.60 -31.07 -22.53
C THR A 346 -10.21 -30.58 -21.21
N PRO A 347 -11.48 -30.93 -20.91
CA PRO A 347 -12.22 -30.43 -19.75
C PRO A 347 -11.80 -31.09 -18.41
N THR A 348 -10.51 -31.02 -18.08
CA THR A 348 -9.99 -31.26 -16.73
C THR A 348 -10.01 -29.95 -15.96
N LEU A 349 -10.70 -29.91 -14.81
CA LEU A 349 -10.73 -28.73 -13.96
C LEU A 349 -9.32 -28.35 -13.50
N LYS A 350 -8.95 -27.06 -13.66
CA LYS A 350 -7.78 -26.51 -12.99
C LYS A 350 -8.07 -26.35 -11.49
N PRO A 351 -7.14 -26.69 -10.59
CA PRO A 351 -7.27 -26.39 -9.16
C PRO A 351 -7.42 -24.87 -8.91
N ASN A 352 -7.84 -24.50 -7.69
CA ASN A 352 -7.89 -23.09 -7.29
C ASN A 352 -6.46 -22.55 -7.07
N PRO A 353 -6.07 -21.40 -7.66
CA PRO A 353 -4.67 -20.97 -7.63
C PRO A 353 -4.19 -20.51 -6.24
N LEU A 354 -5.09 -20.02 -5.37
CA LEU A 354 -4.74 -19.74 -3.97
C LEU A 354 -4.53 -21.04 -3.18
N TYR A 355 -5.35 -22.07 -3.44
CA TYR A 355 -5.10 -23.41 -2.88
C TYR A 355 -3.73 -23.93 -3.29
N GLU A 356 -3.34 -23.81 -4.57
CA GLU A 356 -2.05 -24.29 -5.04
C GLU A 356 -0.86 -23.64 -4.34
N VAL A 357 -0.86 -22.31 -4.19
CA VAL A 357 0.22 -21.58 -3.50
C VAL A 357 0.28 -21.96 -2.02
N LEU A 358 -0.87 -22.05 -1.35
CA LEU A 358 -0.93 -22.36 0.09
C LEU A 358 -0.60 -23.82 0.41
N ASP A 359 -1.05 -24.76 -0.43
CA ASP A 359 -0.83 -26.20 -0.28
C ASP A 359 0.63 -26.62 -0.59
N ALA A 360 1.38 -25.78 -1.33
CA ALA A 360 2.81 -25.95 -1.61
C ALA A 360 3.68 -25.91 -0.35
N PHE A 361 3.28 -25.15 0.69
CA PHE A 361 3.99 -25.07 1.97
C PHE A 361 3.80 -26.31 2.86
N GLU A 362 2.99 -27.28 2.44
CA GLU A 362 2.57 -28.46 3.23
C GLU A 362 1.97 -28.13 4.62
N PRO A 363 1.10 -27.10 4.79
CA PRO A 363 0.71 -26.61 6.10
C PRO A 363 -0.13 -27.59 6.91
N HIS A 364 -0.13 -27.43 8.24
CA HIS A 364 -1.16 -27.97 9.13
C HIS A 364 -2.43 -27.10 9.11
N VAL A 365 -2.26 -25.78 9.15
CA VAL A 365 -3.33 -24.79 9.21
C VAL A 365 -2.91 -23.53 8.44
N VAL A 366 -3.86 -22.97 7.69
CA VAL A 366 -3.77 -21.60 7.15
C VAL A 366 -4.64 -20.68 8.00
N VAL A 367 -4.02 -19.67 8.59
CA VAL A 367 -4.67 -18.52 9.22
C VAL A 367 -4.58 -17.35 8.24
N THR A 368 -5.63 -16.54 8.11
CA THR A 368 -5.58 -15.30 7.32
C THR A 368 -6.32 -14.16 7.99
N ASP A 369 -6.24 -12.96 7.42
CA ASP A 369 -7.01 -11.80 7.87
C ASP A 369 -8.50 -11.93 7.49
N ALA A 370 -9.39 -11.25 8.20
CA ALA A 370 -10.77 -11.09 7.76
C ALA A 370 -10.82 -10.11 6.56
N MET A 371 -11.28 -10.61 5.40
CA MET A 371 -11.41 -9.80 4.18
C MET A 371 -12.76 -9.05 4.17
N PHE A 372 -12.68 -7.74 3.97
CA PHE A 372 -13.82 -6.81 3.93
C PHE A 372 -14.05 -6.22 2.54
N ASP A 373 -12.99 -6.12 1.75
CA ASP A 373 -13.01 -5.83 0.32
C ASP A 373 -13.72 -6.94 -0.48
N SER A 374 -14.24 -6.60 -1.66
CA SER A 374 -14.97 -7.54 -2.51
C SER A 374 -14.07 -8.64 -3.10
N PRO A 375 -12.89 -8.35 -3.70
CA PRO A 375 -12.03 -9.36 -4.33
C PRO A 375 -11.55 -10.45 -3.35
N GLY A 376 -10.94 -10.05 -2.23
CA GLY A 376 -10.39 -10.96 -1.23
C GLY A 376 -11.47 -11.75 -0.50
N ARG A 377 -12.66 -11.15 -0.27
CA ARG A 377 -13.78 -11.88 0.30
C ARG A 377 -14.38 -12.89 -0.69
N ASN A 378 -14.52 -12.52 -1.97
CA ASN A 378 -14.96 -13.46 -3.01
C ASN A 378 -13.99 -14.65 -3.13
N ASP A 379 -12.69 -14.37 -3.16
CA ASP A 379 -11.65 -15.39 -3.23
C ASP A 379 -11.60 -16.29 -1.99
N LEU A 380 -11.80 -15.74 -0.78
CA LEU A 380 -11.89 -16.54 0.44
C LEU A 380 -13.13 -17.45 0.45
N VAL A 381 -14.27 -17.00 -0.10
CA VAL A 381 -15.46 -17.84 -0.31
C VAL A 381 -15.21 -18.92 -1.37
N ARG A 382 -14.57 -18.59 -2.50
CA ARG A 382 -14.19 -19.57 -3.55
C ARG A 382 -13.25 -20.63 -3.00
N LEU A 383 -12.21 -20.24 -2.26
CA LEU A 383 -11.24 -21.14 -1.65
C LEU A 383 -11.91 -22.07 -0.64
N ALA A 384 -12.75 -21.55 0.26
CA ALA A 384 -13.51 -22.37 1.21
C ALA A 384 -14.44 -23.38 0.50
N ARG A 385 -15.13 -22.97 -0.57
CA ARG A 385 -15.99 -23.85 -1.37
C ARG A 385 -15.19 -24.90 -2.16
N TYR A 386 -14.02 -24.54 -2.66
CA TYR A 386 -13.09 -25.47 -3.31
C TYR A 386 -12.56 -26.53 -2.32
N LEU A 387 -12.15 -26.12 -1.12
CA LEU A 387 -11.72 -27.01 -0.03
C LEU A 387 -12.84 -27.97 0.39
N GLU A 388 -14.08 -27.48 0.50
CA GLU A 388 -15.24 -28.32 0.84
C GLU A 388 -15.54 -29.38 -0.22
N LEU A 389 -15.49 -29.01 -1.50
CA LEU A 389 -15.67 -29.96 -2.62
C LEU A 389 -14.53 -30.99 -2.70
N ASN A 390 -13.32 -30.63 -2.27
CA ASN A 390 -12.14 -31.49 -2.28
C ASN A 390 -11.75 -32.03 -0.89
N ARG A 391 -12.71 -32.07 0.06
CA ARG A 391 -12.52 -32.39 1.50
C ARG A 391 -11.81 -33.73 1.78
N SER A 392 -11.79 -34.66 0.83
CA SER A 392 -11.06 -35.94 0.92
C SER A 392 -9.57 -35.85 0.59
N SER A 393 -9.14 -34.78 -0.09
CA SER A 393 -7.78 -34.58 -0.59
C SER A 393 -7.05 -33.46 0.15
N CYS A 394 -7.76 -32.41 0.59
CA CYS A 394 -7.19 -31.28 1.33
C CYS A 394 -6.87 -31.68 2.78
N SER A 395 -5.66 -31.38 3.25
CA SER A 395 -5.12 -31.87 4.54
C SER A 395 -5.00 -30.82 5.65
N TRP A 396 -5.46 -29.59 5.44
CA TRP A 396 -5.27 -28.46 6.36
C TRP A 396 -6.55 -27.68 6.63
N SER A 397 -6.64 -27.04 7.80
CA SER A 397 -7.76 -26.15 8.16
C SER A 397 -7.56 -24.74 7.61
N LEU A 398 -8.66 -24.03 7.33
CA LEU A 398 -8.67 -22.61 6.97
C LEU A 398 -9.52 -21.81 7.97
N LEU A 399 -8.94 -20.75 8.54
CA LEU A 399 -9.64 -19.75 9.35
C LEU A 399 -9.20 -18.33 9.03
N SER A 400 -10.08 -17.36 9.26
CA SER A 400 -9.76 -15.93 9.24
C SER A 400 -9.91 -15.30 10.62
N MET A 401 -9.09 -14.30 10.92
CA MET A 401 -9.14 -13.53 12.17
C MET A 401 -9.45 -12.05 11.87
N ASP A 402 -10.43 -11.47 12.56
CA ASP A 402 -10.73 -10.05 12.43
C ASP A 402 -9.68 -9.20 13.16
N SER A 403 -8.70 -8.72 12.41
CA SER A 403 -7.71 -7.71 12.82
C SER A 403 -8.09 -6.28 12.39
N SER A 404 -9.26 -6.09 11.76
CA SER A 404 -9.63 -4.84 11.09
C SER A 404 -10.60 -4.00 11.91
N THR A 405 -11.55 -4.61 12.62
CA THR A 405 -12.57 -3.91 13.42
C THR A 405 -12.11 -3.63 14.85
N CYS A 406 -12.56 -2.50 15.41
CA CYS A 406 -12.41 -2.24 16.84
C CYS A 406 -13.22 -3.26 17.67
N CYS A 407 -14.42 -3.60 17.22
CA CYS A 407 -15.27 -4.64 17.80
C CYS A 407 -15.94 -5.47 16.69
N PRO A 408 -15.82 -6.82 16.68
CA PRO A 408 -16.43 -7.68 15.68
C PRO A 408 -17.94 -7.88 15.95
N ALA A 409 -18.69 -6.79 16.15
CA ALA A 409 -20.10 -6.82 16.53
C ALA A 409 -20.98 -7.60 15.53
N TYR A 410 -20.60 -7.62 14.24
CA TYR A 410 -21.26 -8.42 13.20
C TYR A 410 -21.04 -9.95 13.36
N GLN A 411 -20.02 -10.38 14.10
CA GLN A 411 -19.83 -11.77 14.52
C GLN A 411 -20.50 -12.06 15.86
N LEU A 412 -20.60 -11.07 16.75
CA LEU A 412 -21.06 -11.27 18.13
C LEU A 412 -22.57 -11.08 18.34
N SER A 413 -23.22 -10.21 17.57
CA SER A 413 -24.67 -10.03 17.61
C SER A 413 -25.37 -11.01 16.65
N MET A 414 -26.24 -11.85 17.20
CA MET A 414 -27.14 -12.70 16.41
C MET A 414 -28.08 -11.87 15.50
N LYS A 415 -28.43 -10.63 15.89
CA LYS A 415 -29.27 -9.74 15.05
C LYS A 415 -28.49 -9.23 13.84
N LEU A 416 -27.21 -8.89 14.02
CA LEU A 416 -26.35 -8.49 12.91
C LEU A 416 -25.97 -9.69 12.04
N GLN A 417 -25.77 -10.89 12.60
CA GLN A 417 -25.60 -12.11 11.81
C GLN A 417 -26.81 -12.38 10.90
N GLY A 418 -28.04 -12.32 11.43
CA GLY A 418 -29.27 -12.55 10.67
C GLY A 418 -29.48 -11.57 9.50
N SER A 419 -28.88 -10.37 9.54
CA SER A 419 -28.92 -9.42 8.42
C SER A 419 -28.16 -9.89 7.17
N PHE A 420 -27.29 -10.90 7.28
CA PHE A 420 -26.61 -11.53 6.13
C PHE A 420 -27.43 -12.64 5.47
N GLU A 421 -28.63 -12.96 5.97
CA GLU A 421 -29.52 -13.95 5.35
C GLU A 421 -30.11 -13.44 4.03
N SER A 422 -30.50 -14.38 3.15
CA SER A 422 -30.92 -14.03 1.79
C SER A 422 -32.24 -13.25 1.78
N GLY A 423 -32.18 -11.99 1.38
CA GLY A 423 -33.32 -11.06 1.37
C GLY A 423 -33.48 -10.21 2.63
N ALA A 424 -32.63 -10.39 3.65
CA ALA A 424 -32.60 -9.53 4.82
C ALA A 424 -31.97 -8.15 4.50
N THR A 425 -32.52 -7.07 5.07
CA THR A 425 -31.94 -5.73 5.00
C THR A 425 -30.83 -5.55 6.02
N PHE A 426 -29.85 -4.70 5.71
CA PHE A 426 -28.84 -4.29 6.69
C PHE A 426 -29.47 -3.53 7.87
N ALA A 427 -28.84 -3.61 9.04
CA ALA A 427 -29.27 -2.92 10.25
C ALA A 427 -29.04 -1.41 10.16
N SER A 428 -29.95 -0.61 10.73
CA SER A 428 -29.81 0.85 10.80
C SER A 428 -28.65 1.26 11.73
N GLU A 429 -28.13 2.49 11.60
CA GLU A 429 -26.99 2.98 12.42
C GLU A 429 -27.35 3.00 13.91
N GLU A 430 -28.62 3.22 14.26
CA GLU A 430 -29.13 3.09 15.63
C GLU A 430 -29.16 1.63 16.10
N GLN A 431 -29.66 0.71 15.27
CA GLN A 431 -29.71 -0.72 15.58
C GLN A 431 -28.30 -1.30 15.76
N PHE A 432 -27.40 -1.03 14.80
CA PHE A 432 -26.00 -1.41 14.90
C PHE A 432 -25.33 -0.75 16.10
N GLY A 433 -25.58 0.55 16.36
CA GLY A 433 -25.04 1.28 17.49
C GLY A 433 -25.43 0.68 18.84
N ALA A 434 -26.68 0.21 18.99
CA ALA A 434 -27.17 -0.46 20.19
C ALA A 434 -26.48 -1.83 20.41
N GLU A 435 -26.39 -2.66 19.37
CA GLU A 435 -25.70 -3.95 19.45
C GLU A 435 -24.20 -3.77 19.74
N TYR A 436 -23.54 -2.87 19.00
CA TYR A 436 -22.12 -2.51 19.14
C TYR A 436 -21.79 -2.05 20.56
N ALA A 437 -22.64 -1.19 21.15
CA ALA A 437 -22.42 -0.66 22.50
C ALA A 437 -22.36 -1.75 23.59
N SER A 438 -23.09 -2.87 23.40
CA SER A 438 -23.09 -3.98 24.36
C SER A 438 -21.73 -4.71 24.42
N PHE A 439 -21.05 -4.86 23.27
CA PHE A 439 -19.77 -5.55 23.16
C PHE A 439 -18.57 -4.61 23.39
N ALA A 440 -18.66 -3.35 22.96
CA ALA A 440 -17.56 -2.37 23.01
C ALA A 440 -17.07 -2.01 24.42
N HIS A 441 -17.91 -2.14 25.44
CA HIS A 441 -17.55 -1.82 26.84
C HIS A 441 -17.12 -3.05 27.64
N SER A 442 -17.78 -4.19 27.46
CA SER A 442 -17.66 -5.35 28.37
C SER A 442 -16.33 -6.11 28.28
N ARG A 443 -15.48 -5.80 27.28
CA ARG A 443 -14.38 -6.69 26.86
C ARG A 443 -13.02 -6.00 26.73
N GLN A 444 -12.88 -4.81 27.33
CA GLN A 444 -11.64 -4.02 27.35
C GLN A 444 -10.57 -4.57 28.32
N GLY A 445 -10.51 -5.88 28.52
CA GLY A 445 -9.37 -6.52 29.19
C GLY A 445 -8.12 -6.36 28.34
N THR A 446 -6.98 -6.02 28.95
CA THR A 446 -5.71 -5.83 28.25
C THR A 446 -5.23 -7.16 27.65
N TYR A 447 -5.59 -7.42 26.38
CA TYR A 447 -4.93 -8.48 25.63
C TYR A 447 -3.48 -8.05 25.36
N GLU A 448 -2.56 -8.89 25.83
CA GLU A 448 -1.12 -8.77 25.62
C GLU A 448 -0.77 -9.62 24.39
N PHE A 449 -0.22 -8.98 23.37
CA PHE A 449 0.18 -9.67 22.14
C PHE A 449 1.51 -10.38 22.33
N SER A 450 1.57 -11.62 21.84
CA SER A 450 2.76 -12.44 21.85
C SER A 450 3.88 -11.78 21.03
N PRO A 451 5.11 -11.65 21.56
CA PRO A 451 6.24 -11.34 20.71
C PRO A 451 6.45 -12.47 19.68
N LEU A 452 6.97 -12.11 18.50
CA LEU A 452 7.35 -13.07 17.46
C LEU A 452 8.25 -14.17 18.05
N PRO A 453 8.03 -15.45 17.68
CA PRO A 453 8.89 -16.54 18.11
C PRO A 453 10.29 -16.32 17.55
N ARG A 454 11.31 -16.31 18.42
CA ARG A 454 12.72 -16.32 17.99
C ARG A 454 13.08 -17.73 17.57
N VAL A 455 13.36 -17.93 16.29
CA VAL A 455 13.72 -19.22 15.69
C VAL A 455 15.12 -19.10 15.09
N ALA A 456 15.95 -20.14 15.25
CA ALA A 456 17.22 -20.21 14.53
C ALA A 456 16.95 -20.29 13.01
N GLN A 457 17.72 -19.59 12.19
CA GLN A 457 17.50 -19.56 10.74
C GLN A 457 17.86 -20.92 10.10
N ASP A 458 16.86 -21.78 9.96
CA ASP A 458 16.94 -23.01 9.16
C ASP A 458 16.88 -22.66 7.66
N SER A 459 18.04 -22.24 7.14
CA SER A 459 18.24 -21.89 5.73
C SER A 459 17.93 -23.07 4.80
N ILE A 460 18.22 -24.30 5.21
CA ILE A 460 18.04 -25.52 4.40
C ILE A 460 16.56 -25.82 4.20
N THR A 461 15.75 -25.80 5.28
CA THR A 461 14.31 -26.03 5.17
C THR A 461 13.61 -24.88 4.44
N ASN A 462 14.08 -23.64 4.62
CA ASN A 462 13.56 -22.50 3.86
C ASN A 462 13.90 -22.57 2.36
N GLN A 463 15.13 -22.95 2.01
CA GLN A 463 15.52 -23.17 0.61
C GLN A 463 14.69 -24.30 -0.01
N ARG A 464 14.43 -25.40 0.72
CA ARG A 464 13.52 -26.46 0.25
C ARG A 464 12.10 -25.94 -0.02
N ARG A 465 11.57 -25.05 0.84
CA ARG A 465 10.26 -24.40 0.64
C ARG A 465 10.25 -23.54 -0.64
N SER A 466 11.24 -22.65 -0.85
CA SER A 466 11.32 -21.87 -2.10
C SER A 466 11.46 -22.75 -3.35
N THR A 467 12.23 -23.85 -3.29
CA THR A 467 12.35 -24.81 -4.42
C THR A 467 11.01 -25.47 -4.75
N MET A 468 10.24 -25.90 -3.74
CA MET A 468 8.89 -26.45 -3.97
C MET A 468 7.93 -25.40 -4.52
N LEU A 469 7.92 -24.22 -3.90
CA LEU A 469 7.06 -23.09 -4.24
C LEU A 469 7.30 -22.59 -5.69
N SER A 470 8.56 -22.52 -6.13
CA SER A 470 8.95 -22.08 -7.48
C SER A 470 8.17 -22.80 -8.60
N SER A 471 8.01 -24.12 -8.50
CA SER A 471 7.25 -24.93 -9.47
C SER A 471 5.74 -24.61 -9.55
N VAL A 472 5.20 -24.00 -8.49
CA VAL A 472 3.81 -23.52 -8.43
C VAL A 472 3.73 -22.08 -8.93
N LEU A 473 4.67 -21.23 -8.51
CA LEU A 473 4.73 -19.83 -8.93
C LEU A 473 4.89 -19.70 -10.45
N GLN A 474 5.87 -20.40 -11.05
CA GLN A 474 6.10 -20.38 -12.50
C GLN A 474 4.83 -20.78 -13.28
N ARG A 475 4.11 -21.80 -12.81
CA ARG A 475 2.87 -22.33 -13.41
C ARG A 475 1.66 -21.41 -13.26
N LEU A 476 1.73 -20.42 -12.36
CA LEU A 476 0.73 -19.38 -12.14
C LEU A 476 1.18 -18.00 -12.66
N HIS A 477 2.34 -17.90 -13.32
CA HIS A 477 2.98 -16.65 -13.77
C HIS A 477 3.26 -15.68 -12.60
N LEU A 478 3.69 -16.24 -11.47
CA LEU A 478 4.09 -15.55 -10.24
C LEU A 478 5.59 -15.73 -9.94
N GLU A 479 6.12 -14.93 -9.03
CA GLU A 479 7.50 -15.00 -8.53
C GLU A 479 7.62 -14.55 -7.06
N GLU A 480 8.77 -14.85 -6.44
CA GLU A 480 9.08 -14.44 -5.05
C GLU A 480 9.70 -13.04 -5.02
N VAL A 481 9.23 -12.16 -4.14
CA VAL A 481 9.63 -10.74 -4.09
C VAL A 481 11.10 -10.60 -3.67
N HIS A 482 11.92 -10.05 -4.56
CA HIS A 482 13.33 -9.78 -4.29
C HIS A 482 13.52 -8.58 -3.33
N TRP A 483 13.45 -8.85 -2.02
CA TRP A 483 13.51 -7.85 -0.95
C TRP A 483 14.74 -6.91 -0.96
N LEU A 484 15.84 -7.30 -1.60
CA LEU A 484 17.00 -6.41 -1.80
C LEU A 484 16.71 -5.27 -2.79
N ILE A 485 15.98 -5.56 -3.88
CA ILE A 485 15.54 -4.55 -4.86
C ILE A 485 14.54 -3.61 -4.19
N VAL A 486 13.55 -4.16 -3.50
CA VAL A 486 12.53 -3.37 -2.77
C VAL A 486 13.16 -2.45 -1.71
N LYS A 487 14.27 -2.85 -1.08
CA LYS A 487 15.06 -1.99 -0.18
C LYS A 487 15.81 -0.89 -0.93
N ALA A 488 16.49 -1.20 -2.03
CA ALA A 488 17.20 -0.20 -2.85
C ALA A 488 16.25 0.87 -3.43
N GLU A 489 15.04 0.47 -3.81
CA GLU A 489 13.99 1.36 -4.30
C GLU A 489 13.33 2.23 -3.19
N ASN A 490 13.38 1.79 -1.92
CA ASN A 490 13.08 2.66 -0.78
C ASN A 490 14.17 3.72 -0.60
N SER A 491 15.45 3.35 -0.72
CA SER A 491 16.59 4.28 -0.57
C SER A 491 16.68 5.36 -1.66
N GLN A 492 16.10 5.11 -2.84
CA GLN A 492 15.98 6.10 -3.93
C GLN A 492 14.77 7.04 -3.78
N SER A 493 13.87 6.78 -2.83
CA SER A 493 12.68 7.60 -2.61
C SER A 493 13.02 8.86 -1.79
N SER A 494 12.30 9.97 -2.02
CA SER A 494 12.59 11.25 -1.36
C SER A 494 12.56 11.14 0.17
N THR A 495 13.56 11.71 0.85
CA THR A 495 13.64 11.76 2.32
C THR A 495 12.51 12.54 2.97
N GLN A 496 11.85 13.43 2.23
CA GLN A 496 10.67 14.19 2.67
C GLN A 496 9.36 13.36 2.58
N MET A 497 9.40 12.16 2.00
CA MET A 497 8.22 11.32 1.85
C MET A 497 7.79 10.74 3.20
N ARG A 498 6.66 11.24 3.72
CA ARG A 498 5.95 10.67 4.87
C ARG A 498 5.75 9.16 4.65
N ARG A 499 6.14 8.32 5.61
CA ARG A 499 5.90 6.88 5.56
C ARG A 499 4.60 6.59 6.33
N PHE A 500 4.14 5.36 6.25
CA PHE A 500 2.92 4.92 6.93
C PHE A 500 3.13 3.58 7.64
N SER A 501 4.33 3.36 8.16
CA SER A 501 4.77 2.12 8.82
C SER A 501 4.14 1.92 10.22
N GLU A 502 4.30 0.76 10.84
CA GLU A 502 3.85 0.53 12.23
C GLU A 502 4.63 1.43 13.19
N GLY A 503 5.94 1.58 13.00
CA GLY A 503 6.79 2.48 13.78
C GLY A 503 6.30 3.94 13.75
N GLU A 504 6.14 4.52 12.55
CA GLU A 504 5.65 5.91 12.42
C GLU A 504 4.20 6.07 12.93
N GLY A 505 3.35 5.04 12.79
CA GLY A 505 1.98 5.04 13.34
C GLY A 505 1.95 5.07 14.87
N LEU A 506 2.80 4.27 15.53
CA LEU A 506 2.94 4.24 16.99
C LEU A 506 3.61 5.51 17.54
N GLN A 507 4.60 6.05 16.81
CA GLN A 507 5.23 7.33 17.15
C GLN A 507 4.22 8.48 17.08
N LYS A 508 3.44 8.55 16.00
CA LYS A 508 2.41 9.60 15.80
C LYS A 508 1.29 9.51 16.84
N LEU A 509 0.85 8.30 17.21
CA LEU A 509 -0.07 8.10 18.34
C LEU A 509 0.54 8.62 19.65
N SER A 510 1.82 8.36 19.90
CA SER A 510 2.51 8.80 21.11
C SER A 510 2.64 10.33 21.17
N GLN A 511 2.98 10.97 20.04
CA GLN A 511 3.00 12.43 19.87
C GLN A 511 1.62 13.06 20.12
N LEU A 512 0.53 12.46 19.62
CA LEU A 512 -0.84 12.93 19.88
C LEU A 512 -1.27 12.78 21.34
N LEU A 513 -0.62 11.90 22.12
CA LEU A 513 -0.91 11.72 23.54
C LEU A 513 -0.06 12.63 24.44
N SER A 514 1.19 12.92 24.08
CA SER A 514 2.04 13.87 24.81
C SER A 514 1.73 15.33 24.45
N GLY A 515 1.48 15.62 23.17
CA GLY A 515 1.21 16.95 22.64
C GLY A 515 -0.13 17.55 23.08
N SER A 516 -0.17 18.88 23.13
CA SER A 516 -1.38 19.65 23.43
C SER A 516 -1.30 21.03 22.76
N ASP A 517 -1.53 21.05 21.44
CA ASP A 517 -1.48 22.25 20.57
C ASP A 517 -2.41 23.40 20.99
N GLY A 518 -3.25 23.19 22.01
CA GLY A 518 -4.15 24.20 22.58
C GLY A 518 -5.36 24.55 21.70
N GLN A 519 -5.42 24.01 20.48
CA GLN A 519 -6.47 24.19 19.49
C GLN A 519 -7.70 23.29 19.73
N PRO A 520 -8.89 23.66 19.25
CA PRO A 520 -10.05 22.77 19.20
C PRO A 520 -9.75 21.54 18.33
N ALA A 521 -10.12 20.34 18.78
CA ALA A 521 -9.79 19.08 18.09
C ALA A 521 -10.22 19.03 16.62
N ILE A 522 -11.40 19.57 16.29
CA ILE A 522 -11.89 19.63 14.90
C ILE A 522 -11.01 20.55 14.03
N GLN A 523 -10.50 21.66 14.56
CA GLN A 523 -9.63 22.57 13.80
C GLN A 523 -8.22 21.99 13.59
N ALA A 524 -7.74 21.15 14.53
CA ALA A 524 -6.52 20.38 14.34
C ALA A 524 -6.70 19.30 13.24
N GLU A 525 -7.84 18.60 13.24
CA GLU A 525 -8.15 17.56 12.25
C GLU A 525 -8.36 18.12 10.83
N LEU A 526 -9.04 19.26 10.69
CA LEU A 526 -9.19 19.99 9.43
C LEU A 526 -7.86 20.55 8.88
N ARG A 527 -6.81 20.61 9.71
CA ARG A 527 -5.42 20.95 9.32
C ARG A 527 -4.52 19.71 9.18
N GLY A 528 -5.09 18.51 9.15
CA GLY A 528 -4.35 17.25 8.95
C GLY A 528 -3.76 16.62 10.23
N GLY A 529 -3.97 17.26 11.39
CA GLY A 529 -3.56 16.77 12.71
C GLY A 529 -4.68 16.04 13.46
N GLY A 530 -4.62 16.05 14.80
CA GLY A 530 -5.62 15.41 15.65
C GLY A 530 -5.78 13.90 15.43
N VAL A 531 -6.84 13.29 15.97
CA VAL A 531 -6.93 11.82 16.04
C VAL A 531 -7.27 11.16 14.70
N LEU A 532 -7.96 11.87 13.80
CA LEU A 532 -8.26 11.36 12.46
C LEU A 532 -7.03 11.30 11.55
N SER A 533 -5.94 12.00 11.89
CA SER A 533 -4.65 11.85 11.19
C SER A 533 -3.98 10.48 11.36
N LEU A 534 -4.55 9.59 12.19
CA LEU A 534 -4.20 8.17 12.32
C LEU A 534 -4.99 7.27 11.36
N LEU A 535 -6.07 7.76 10.75
CA LEU A 535 -6.95 6.97 9.87
C LEU A 535 -6.22 6.35 8.66
N PRO A 536 -5.25 7.02 8.00
CA PRO A 536 -4.45 6.39 6.94
C PRO A 536 -3.71 5.13 7.42
N PHE A 537 -3.06 5.17 8.59
CA PHE A 537 -2.34 4.02 9.16
C PHE A 537 -3.32 2.88 9.54
N ILE A 538 -4.47 3.23 10.09
CA ILE A 538 -5.53 2.28 10.45
C ILE A 538 -6.11 1.59 9.22
N ARG A 539 -6.25 2.32 8.09
CA ARG A 539 -6.73 1.77 6.83
C ARG A 539 -5.67 0.94 6.10
N HIS A 540 -4.42 1.40 6.11
CA HIS A 540 -3.29 0.73 5.46
C HIS A 540 -2.94 -0.63 6.09
N GLY A 541 -3.28 -0.79 7.37
CA GLY A 541 -3.04 -2.02 8.14
C GLY A 541 -1.95 -1.90 9.20
N THR A 542 -1.24 -0.77 9.27
CA THR A 542 -0.06 -0.57 10.12
C THR A 542 -0.36 -0.11 11.54
N LEU A 543 -1.60 0.33 11.85
CA LEU A 543 -2.01 0.70 13.20
C LEU A 543 -3.39 0.11 13.56
N PHE A 544 -3.58 -0.36 14.80
CA PHE A 544 -4.86 -0.92 15.23
C PHE A 544 -5.75 0.13 15.94
N ALA A 545 -6.97 0.33 15.45
CA ALA A 545 -7.94 1.26 16.04
C ALA A 545 -8.26 0.95 17.52
N GLY A 546 -8.38 -0.33 17.89
CA GLY A 546 -8.59 -0.73 19.28
C GLY A 546 -7.39 -0.42 20.19
N TYR A 547 -6.16 -0.44 19.67
CA TYR A 547 -4.97 -0.03 20.41
C TYR A 547 -4.94 1.49 20.64
N VAL A 548 -5.26 2.29 19.61
CA VAL A 548 -5.44 3.74 19.73
C VAL A 548 -6.45 4.09 20.83
N LEU A 549 -7.60 3.42 20.83
CA LEU A 549 -8.66 3.63 21.83
C LEU A 549 -8.24 3.20 23.25
N ARG A 550 -7.49 2.11 23.38
CA ARG A 550 -6.90 1.67 24.66
C ARG A 550 -5.91 2.72 25.18
N ARG A 551 -4.93 3.14 24.36
CA ARG A 551 -3.89 4.12 24.74
C ARG A 551 -4.47 5.49 25.10
N ILE A 552 -5.48 5.99 24.38
CA ILE A 552 -6.18 7.25 24.77
C ILE A 552 -6.89 7.08 26.12
N THR A 553 -7.46 5.91 26.40
CA THR A 553 -8.16 5.66 27.67
C THR A 553 -7.19 5.51 28.84
N GLU A 554 -6.09 4.78 28.65
CA GLU A 554 -4.95 4.71 29.57
C GLU A 554 -4.40 6.12 29.89
N ALA A 555 -4.16 6.94 28.86
CA ALA A 555 -3.65 8.31 29.00
C ALA A 555 -4.64 9.32 29.61
N ILE A 556 -5.92 8.96 29.74
CA ILE A 556 -6.91 9.73 30.52
C ILE A 556 -6.97 9.22 31.97
N ALA A 557 -6.83 7.92 32.19
CA ALA A 557 -6.80 7.32 33.53
C ALA A 557 -5.52 7.69 34.29
N ALA A 558 -4.39 7.85 33.59
CA ALA A 558 -3.11 8.29 34.14
C ALA A 558 -3.01 9.81 34.36
N CYS A 559 -4.02 10.61 34.02
CA CYS A 559 -4.02 12.04 34.35
C CYS A 559 -4.28 12.22 35.87
N PRO A 560 -3.43 12.97 36.61
CA PRO A 560 -3.73 13.37 37.97
C PRO A 560 -4.97 14.28 38.02
N THR A 561 -5.57 14.41 39.20
CA THR A 561 -6.68 15.36 39.44
C THR A 561 -6.25 16.78 39.07
N PRO A 562 -6.87 17.43 38.07
CA PRO A 562 -6.33 18.65 37.48
C PRO A 562 -6.55 19.86 38.40
N THR A 563 -5.45 20.46 38.83
CA THR A 563 -5.40 21.61 39.75
C THR A 563 -5.50 22.93 38.99
N THR A 564 -4.71 23.11 37.92
CA THR A 564 -4.71 24.36 37.14
C THR A 564 -5.86 24.41 36.10
N PRO A 565 -6.21 25.61 35.58
CA PRO A 565 -7.07 25.73 34.41
C PRO A 565 -6.49 25.06 33.16
N GLN A 566 -5.15 25.01 33.03
CA GLN A 566 -4.47 24.40 31.89
C GLN A 566 -4.57 22.87 31.91
N GLU A 567 -4.33 22.23 33.06
CA GLU A 567 -4.57 20.78 33.24
C GLU A 567 -6.04 20.41 32.96
N ARG A 568 -6.99 21.24 33.43
CA ARG A 568 -8.42 21.05 33.14
C ARG A 568 -8.73 21.13 31.64
N LYS A 569 -8.12 22.08 30.92
CA LYS A 569 -8.23 22.18 29.45
C LYS A 569 -7.63 20.95 28.75
N ALA A 570 -6.42 20.52 29.14
CA ALA A 570 -5.75 19.36 28.56
C ALA A 570 -6.53 18.05 28.78
N LEU A 571 -7.06 17.81 30.00
CA LEU A 571 -7.89 16.65 30.30
C LEU A 571 -9.21 16.67 29.52
N ALA A 572 -9.83 17.85 29.34
CA ALA A 572 -11.00 18.00 28.50
C ALA A 572 -10.68 17.68 27.02
N MET A 573 -9.53 18.13 26.51
CA MET A 573 -9.07 17.84 25.15
C MET A 573 -8.82 16.35 24.92
N ARG A 574 -8.15 15.64 25.85
CA ARG A 574 -8.01 14.17 25.79
C ARG A 574 -9.37 13.46 25.80
N LYS A 575 -10.33 13.93 26.61
CA LYS A 575 -11.71 13.38 26.63
C LYS A 575 -12.47 13.61 25.32
N VAL A 576 -12.30 14.77 24.67
CA VAL A 576 -12.84 15.06 23.33
C VAL A 576 -12.19 14.17 22.28
N MET A 577 -10.85 14.02 22.32
CA MET A 577 -10.10 13.12 21.43
C MET A 577 -10.61 11.68 21.53
N ARG A 578 -10.83 11.17 22.75
CA ARG A 578 -11.45 9.85 22.97
C ARG A 578 -12.84 9.76 22.34
N SER A 579 -13.68 10.78 22.51
CA SER A 579 -15.03 10.81 21.92
C SER A 579 -14.98 10.75 20.39
N ARG A 580 -14.11 11.53 19.75
CA ARG A 580 -13.93 11.51 18.28
C ARG A 580 -13.37 10.18 17.79
N ALA A 581 -12.40 9.59 18.52
CA ALA A 581 -11.87 8.27 18.22
C ALA A 581 -12.95 7.17 18.32
N VAL A 582 -13.73 7.13 19.41
CA VAL A 582 -14.78 6.11 19.63
C VAL A 582 -15.85 6.18 18.53
N ASN A 583 -16.23 7.40 18.13
CA ASN A 583 -17.23 7.59 17.07
C ASN A 583 -16.67 7.23 15.69
N HIS A 584 -15.57 7.84 15.25
CA HIS A 584 -15.11 7.74 13.86
C HIS A 584 -14.14 6.57 13.59
N LEU A 585 -13.20 6.27 14.48
CA LEU A 585 -12.23 5.18 14.30
C LEU A 585 -12.77 3.83 14.79
N GLY A 586 -13.73 3.86 15.71
CA GLY A 586 -14.51 2.71 16.18
C GLY A 586 -15.85 2.58 15.47
N ARG A 587 -16.94 3.08 16.08
CA ARG A 587 -18.33 2.75 15.73
C ARG A 587 -18.69 2.99 14.26
N GLU A 588 -18.38 4.15 13.71
CA GLU A 588 -18.71 4.51 12.33
C GLU A 588 -17.89 3.68 11.33
N ARG A 589 -16.60 3.48 11.59
CA ARG A 589 -15.72 2.63 10.77
C ARG A 589 -16.16 1.18 10.77
N ASP A 590 -16.44 0.61 11.94
CA ASP A 590 -16.92 -0.77 12.06
C ASP A 590 -18.33 -0.94 11.45
N TYR A 591 -19.16 0.11 11.44
CA TYR A 591 -20.45 0.10 10.74
C TYR A 591 -20.29 0.06 9.21
N VAL A 592 -19.40 0.89 8.62
CA VAL A 592 -19.18 0.86 7.17
C VAL A 592 -18.48 -0.42 6.70
N LEU A 593 -17.62 -1.01 7.53
CA LEU A 593 -17.06 -2.35 7.30
C LEU A 593 -18.16 -3.42 7.34
N TYR A 594 -19.11 -3.35 8.28
CA TYR A 594 -20.30 -4.20 8.31
C TYR A 594 -21.17 -4.03 7.04
N LEU A 595 -21.41 -2.80 6.57
CA LEU A 595 -22.13 -2.55 5.31
C LEU A 595 -21.40 -3.15 4.10
N ALA A 596 -20.06 -3.11 4.07
CA ALA A 596 -19.28 -3.78 3.02
C ALA A 596 -19.44 -5.30 3.04
N LEU A 597 -19.41 -5.92 4.23
CA LEU A 597 -19.69 -7.35 4.37
C LEU A 597 -21.11 -7.73 3.92
N TRP A 598 -22.10 -6.87 4.20
CA TRP A 598 -23.49 -7.08 3.79
C TRP A 598 -23.64 -6.99 2.27
N SER A 599 -23.09 -5.94 1.65
CA SER A 599 -23.09 -5.76 0.19
C SER A 599 -22.46 -6.97 -0.53
N ALA A 600 -21.32 -7.45 -0.03
CA ALA A 600 -20.63 -8.61 -0.60
C ALA A 600 -21.38 -9.93 -0.36
N ALA A 601 -22.01 -10.13 0.80
CA ALA A 601 -22.81 -11.32 1.10
C ALA A 601 -24.07 -11.39 0.23
N CYS A 602 -24.81 -10.29 0.12
CA CYS A 602 -26.07 -10.24 -0.60
C CYS A 602 -25.89 -10.27 -2.13
N GLY A 603 -24.71 -9.96 -2.68
CA GLY A 603 -24.46 -9.95 -4.12
C GLY A 603 -24.72 -11.28 -4.84
N HIS A 604 -24.44 -12.41 -4.18
CA HIS A 604 -24.32 -13.73 -4.82
C HIS A 604 -25.63 -14.51 -5.01
N SER A 605 -26.80 -13.94 -4.72
CA SER A 605 -28.07 -14.67 -4.60
C SER A 605 -28.66 -15.27 -5.89
N ASN A 606 -28.17 -14.91 -7.08
CA ASN A 606 -28.87 -15.15 -8.35
C ASN A 606 -28.06 -15.94 -9.41
N ALA A 607 -26.88 -16.47 -9.08
CA ALA A 607 -26.07 -17.26 -10.03
C ALA A 607 -26.54 -18.72 -10.11
N SER A 608 -26.52 -19.29 -11.31
CA SER A 608 -26.92 -20.69 -11.54
C SER A 608 -25.85 -21.68 -11.06
N THR A 609 -26.27 -22.83 -10.51
CA THR A 609 -25.37 -23.85 -9.94
C THR A 609 -24.37 -24.43 -10.95
N GLN A 610 -24.60 -24.28 -12.26
CA GLN A 610 -23.69 -24.71 -13.33
C GLN A 610 -22.49 -23.76 -13.52
N SER A 611 -22.67 -22.45 -13.33
CA SER A 611 -21.60 -21.43 -13.52
C SER A 611 -20.60 -21.37 -12.36
N ASP A 612 -20.93 -21.99 -11.24
CA ASP A 612 -20.10 -21.97 -10.02
C ASP A 612 -18.75 -22.66 -10.18
N ILE A 613 -18.70 -23.79 -10.89
CA ILE A 613 -17.56 -24.71 -10.86
C ILE A 613 -16.32 -24.09 -11.53
N THR A 614 -16.48 -23.39 -12.66
CA THR A 614 -15.36 -22.70 -13.35
C THR A 614 -14.86 -21.48 -12.59
N SER A 615 -15.70 -20.84 -11.78
CA SER A 615 -15.30 -19.68 -10.96
C SER A 615 -14.37 -20.05 -9.80
N LEU A 616 -14.34 -21.33 -9.39
CA LEU A 616 -13.43 -21.83 -8.36
C LEU A 616 -11.97 -21.90 -8.84
N SER A 617 -11.73 -21.96 -10.15
CA SER A 617 -10.39 -21.99 -10.75
C SER A 617 -9.79 -20.59 -10.99
N VAL A 618 -10.40 -19.54 -10.44
CA VAL A 618 -10.01 -18.13 -10.61
C VAL A 618 -9.74 -17.49 -9.24
N SER A 619 -8.79 -16.55 -9.19
CA SER A 619 -8.57 -15.67 -8.05
C SER A 619 -8.49 -14.22 -8.55
N GLU A 620 -9.34 -13.35 -8.00
CA GLU A 620 -9.27 -11.90 -8.25
C GLU A 620 -8.03 -11.28 -7.61
N LEU A 621 -7.60 -11.77 -6.43
CA LEU A 621 -6.37 -11.32 -5.77
C LEU A 621 -5.13 -11.60 -6.62
N ILE A 622 -4.93 -12.84 -7.07
CA ILE A 622 -3.79 -13.21 -7.94
C ILE A 622 -3.83 -12.44 -9.26
N ALA A 623 -5.01 -12.24 -9.86
CA ALA A 623 -5.14 -11.42 -11.06
C ALA A 623 -4.76 -9.94 -10.82
N SER A 624 -5.07 -9.39 -9.64
CA SER A 624 -4.75 -8.00 -9.27
C SER A 624 -3.27 -7.75 -8.96
N LEU A 625 -2.41 -8.78 -8.92
CA LEU A 625 -0.99 -8.61 -8.65
C LEU A 625 -0.20 -8.02 -9.83
N LYS A 626 -0.74 -8.06 -11.06
CA LYS A 626 -0.10 -7.41 -12.21
C LYS A 626 -0.43 -5.91 -12.22
N LEU A 627 0.58 -5.07 -12.43
CA LEU A 627 0.44 -3.61 -12.59
C LEU A 627 -0.43 -3.28 -13.82
N SER A 628 -0.39 -4.15 -14.84
CA SER A 628 -1.20 -4.07 -16.05
C SER A 628 -2.64 -4.58 -15.90
N ALA A 629 -3.04 -5.09 -14.72
CA ALA A 629 -4.36 -5.71 -14.54
C ALA A 629 -5.51 -4.69 -14.63
N PRO A 630 -6.60 -5.00 -15.36
CA PRO A 630 -7.79 -4.17 -15.37
C PRO A 630 -8.46 -4.20 -13.98
N ARG A 631 -8.53 -3.03 -13.33
CA ARG A 631 -9.07 -2.90 -11.96
C ARG A 631 -10.54 -3.30 -11.90
N THR A 632 -10.88 -4.27 -11.03
CA THR A 632 -12.26 -4.65 -10.77
C THR A 632 -13.07 -3.47 -10.24
N SER A 633 -14.13 -3.11 -10.96
CA SER A 633 -15.05 -2.04 -10.55
C SER A 633 -15.98 -2.53 -9.44
N ALA A 634 -16.02 -1.80 -8.32
CA ALA A 634 -16.91 -2.16 -7.20
C ALA A 634 -18.35 -1.63 -7.38
N LEU A 635 -18.69 -1.03 -8.53
CA LEU A 635 -20.04 -0.54 -8.83
C LEU A 635 -21.13 -1.59 -8.55
N GLU A 636 -20.90 -2.85 -8.96
CA GLU A 636 -21.87 -3.93 -8.72
C GLU A 636 -21.95 -4.33 -7.24
N THR A 637 -20.86 -4.16 -6.47
CA THR A 637 -20.86 -4.36 -5.01
C THR A 637 -21.74 -3.33 -4.31
N TYR A 638 -21.79 -2.09 -4.80
CA TYR A 638 -22.65 -1.03 -4.24
C TYR A 638 -24.12 -1.15 -4.67
N ARG A 639 -24.45 -2.02 -5.64
CA ARG A 639 -25.76 -2.01 -6.32
C ARG A 639 -26.97 -2.36 -5.44
N LYS A 640 -26.78 -3.16 -4.39
CA LYS A 640 -27.83 -3.48 -3.42
C LYS A 640 -27.91 -2.47 -2.26
N LEU A 641 -27.01 -1.48 -2.22
CA LEU A 641 -26.85 -0.52 -1.13
C LEU A 641 -27.30 0.90 -1.51
N LEU A 642 -27.05 1.32 -2.75
CA LEU A 642 -27.35 2.68 -3.22
C LEU A 642 -28.72 2.74 -3.95
N PRO A 643 -29.42 3.90 -3.93
CA PRO A 643 -30.69 4.10 -4.63
C PRO A 643 -30.63 3.69 -6.11
N PRO A 644 -31.67 3.05 -6.70
CA PRO A 644 -31.60 2.50 -8.07
C PRO A 644 -31.25 3.52 -9.16
N TRP A 645 -31.61 4.79 -8.97
CA TRP A 645 -31.28 5.87 -9.91
C TRP A 645 -29.76 6.12 -10.02
N THR A 646 -28.96 5.76 -9.01
CA THR A 646 -27.50 5.95 -9.03
C THR A 646 -26.80 5.15 -10.13
N PHE A 647 -27.41 4.07 -10.61
CA PHE A 647 -26.91 3.26 -11.74
C PHE A 647 -27.56 3.60 -13.09
N SER A 648 -28.44 4.61 -13.11
CA SER A 648 -29.09 5.10 -14.32
C SER A 648 -28.24 6.13 -15.06
N ALA A 649 -28.69 6.52 -16.26
CA ALA A 649 -28.11 7.62 -17.03
C ALA A 649 -28.59 9.02 -16.56
N ALA A 650 -29.41 9.11 -15.50
CA ALA A 650 -29.87 10.39 -14.98
C ALA A 650 -28.69 11.24 -14.44
N ARG A 651 -28.81 12.57 -14.51
CA ARG A 651 -27.79 13.54 -14.06
C ARG A 651 -28.38 14.44 -12.96
N ILE A 652 -27.52 14.93 -12.07
CA ILE A 652 -27.86 15.94 -11.06
C ILE A 652 -27.41 17.32 -11.54
N GLY A 653 -28.24 18.34 -11.33
CA GLY A 653 -27.96 19.71 -11.78
C GLY A 653 -28.27 19.96 -13.26
N ASP A 654 -28.49 21.24 -13.59
CA ASP A 654 -28.88 21.66 -14.94
C ASP A 654 -27.70 21.68 -15.92
N ILE A 655 -28.02 21.45 -17.20
CA ILE A 655 -27.06 21.63 -18.30
C ILE A 655 -26.94 23.13 -18.56
N SER A 656 -25.78 23.73 -18.27
CA SER A 656 -25.49 25.07 -18.77
C SER A 656 -25.32 25.00 -20.30
N ASN A 657 -25.94 25.94 -21.04
CA ASN A 657 -25.94 25.98 -22.53
C ASN A 657 -24.53 26.05 -23.17
N THR A 658 -23.48 26.15 -22.36
CA THR A 658 -22.06 26.16 -22.72
C THR A 658 -21.37 24.79 -22.60
N GLN A 659 -22.01 23.78 -22.00
CA GLN A 659 -21.46 22.41 -21.90
C GLN A 659 -21.78 21.61 -23.17
N VAL A 660 -20.80 20.86 -23.67
CA VAL A 660 -21.02 19.87 -24.74
C VAL A 660 -21.96 18.77 -24.20
N PRO A 661 -23.11 18.51 -24.85
CA PRO A 661 -24.05 17.48 -24.38
C PRO A 661 -23.38 16.10 -24.33
N GLY A 662 -23.35 15.49 -23.15
CA GLY A 662 -22.72 14.19 -22.92
C GLY A 662 -21.24 14.22 -22.54
N ALA A 663 -20.62 15.40 -22.36
CA ALA A 663 -19.28 15.52 -21.77
C ALA A 663 -19.35 15.77 -20.25
N ALA A 664 -18.32 15.33 -19.51
CA ALA A 664 -18.12 15.73 -18.11
C ALA A 664 -17.60 17.17 -18.06
N LEU A 665 -17.80 17.86 -16.93
CA LEU A 665 -17.33 19.24 -16.76
C LEU A 665 -15.80 19.33 -16.56
N TYR A 666 -15.19 18.26 -16.04
CA TYR A 666 -13.76 18.11 -15.81
C TYR A 666 -13.32 16.69 -16.17
N ASP A 667 -12.07 16.52 -16.58
CA ASP A 667 -11.47 15.20 -16.75
C ASP A 667 -10.96 14.59 -15.41
N PRO A 668 -10.66 13.27 -15.34
CA PRO A 668 -10.22 12.63 -14.09
C PRO A 668 -8.92 13.20 -13.51
N TYR A 669 -8.01 13.71 -14.35
CA TYR A 669 -6.73 14.28 -13.93
C TYR A 669 -6.88 15.73 -13.44
N GLU A 670 -7.78 16.53 -14.03
CA GLU A 670 -8.20 17.83 -13.47
C GLU A 670 -8.81 17.67 -12.07
N LEU A 671 -9.65 16.64 -11.89
CA LEU A 671 -10.24 16.30 -10.60
C LEU A 671 -9.18 15.81 -9.60
N GLU A 672 -8.35 14.84 -9.97
CA GLU A 672 -7.27 14.32 -9.10
C GLU A 672 -6.30 15.42 -8.66
N SER A 673 -5.90 16.29 -9.60
CA SER A 673 -4.94 17.40 -9.40
C SER A 673 -5.54 18.65 -8.75
N ALA A 674 -6.81 18.64 -8.33
CA ALA A 674 -7.49 19.80 -7.74
C ALA A 674 -7.49 21.07 -8.62
N ARG A 675 -7.79 20.92 -9.92
CA ARG A 675 -7.76 22.00 -10.94
C ARG A 675 -9.15 22.45 -11.42
N THR A 676 -10.17 22.31 -10.59
CA THR A 676 -11.53 22.74 -10.93
C THR A 676 -11.71 24.26 -10.82
N LYS A 677 -12.82 24.81 -11.31
CA LYS A 677 -13.22 26.22 -11.09
C LYS A 677 -13.78 26.49 -9.69
N ASP A 678 -13.79 25.48 -8.82
CA ASP A 678 -14.25 25.59 -7.44
C ASP A 678 -13.05 25.55 -6.47
N PRO A 679 -12.63 26.71 -5.90
CA PRO A 679 -11.48 26.74 -5.02
C PRO A 679 -11.71 25.96 -3.72
N TYR A 680 -12.93 25.88 -3.19
CA TYR A 680 -13.19 25.15 -1.95
C TYR A 680 -13.16 23.64 -2.17
N TRP A 681 -13.70 23.15 -3.29
CA TRP A 681 -13.53 21.75 -3.68
C TRP A 681 -12.05 21.41 -3.90
N ASN A 682 -11.29 22.31 -4.55
CA ASN A 682 -9.86 22.12 -4.78
C ASN A 682 -9.08 22.02 -3.46
N GLU A 683 -9.35 22.84 -2.44
CA GLU A 683 -8.69 22.70 -1.13
C GLU A 683 -9.07 21.40 -0.41
N ILE A 684 -10.31 20.90 -0.55
CA ILE A 684 -10.69 19.58 -0.01
C ILE A 684 -9.93 18.45 -0.73
N GLN A 685 -9.80 18.53 -2.05
CA GLN A 685 -9.07 17.55 -2.85
C GLN A 685 -7.57 17.57 -2.51
N LYS A 686 -6.96 18.75 -2.34
CA LYS A 686 -5.58 18.90 -1.84
C LYS A 686 -5.43 18.27 -0.45
N PHE A 687 -6.35 18.53 0.48
CA PHE A 687 -6.35 17.90 1.80
C PHE A 687 -6.38 16.36 1.70
N LEU A 688 -7.22 15.79 0.83
CA LEU A 688 -7.28 14.35 0.59
C LEU A 688 -5.94 13.80 0.09
N VAL A 689 -5.31 14.45 -0.89
CA VAL A 689 -3.99 14.05 -1.44
C VAL A 689 -2.86 14.23 -0.42
N GLU A 690 -2.82 15.33 0.34
CA GLU A 690 -1.77 15.64 1.31
C GLU A 690 -1.86 14.77 2.58
N GLN A 691 -3.08 14.48 3.04
CA GLN A 691 -3.31 13.78 4.32
C GLN A 691 -3.72 12.32 4.14
N GLN A 692 -3.98 11.85 2.91
CA GLN A 692 -4.27 10.45 2.56
C GLN A 692 -5.59 9.92 3.16
N TYR A 693 -6.49 10.83 3.54
CA TYR A 693 -7.88 10.52 3.91
C TYR A 693 -8.80 11.71 3.65
N LEU A 694 -10.07 11.43 3.35
CA LEU A 694 -11.12 12.46 3.28
C LEU A 694 -11.71 12.66 4.69
N HIS A 695 -11.63 13.88 5.23
CA HIS A 695 -12.16 14.17 6.56
C HIS A 695 -13.71 14.15 6.54
N PRO A 696 -14.41 13.53 7.53
CA PRO A 696 -15.86 13.35 7.50
C PRO A 696 -16.68 14.62 7.20
N LEU A 697 -16.31 15.78 7.76
CA LEU A 697 -17.04 17.04 7.51
C LEU A 697 -16.92 17.57 6.07
N LEU A 698 -16.02 17.03 5.24
CA LEU A 698 -15.76 17.48 3.87
C LEU A 698 -16.41 16.58 2.81
N VAL A 699 -16.80 15.36 3.21
CA VAL A 699 -17.38 14.31 2.36
C VAL A 699 -18.58 14.81 1.57
N MET A 700 -19.54 15.46 2.24
CA MET A 700 -20.81 15.85 1.61
C MET A 700 -20.60 16.84 0.46
N TYR A 701 -19.80 17.89 0.69
CA TYR A 701 -19.48 18.88 -0.33
C TYR A 701 -18.70 18.25 -1.49
N TRP A 702 -17.62 17.52 -1.17
CA TRP A 702 -16.73 16.94 -2.17
C TRP A 702 -17.45 15.96 -3.10
N ALA A 703 -18.27 15.06 -2.52
CA ALA A 703 -19.02 14.07 -3.28
C ALA A 703 -20.20 14.69 -4.05
N TYR A 704 -20.93 15.64 -3.46
CA TYR A 704 -22.06 16.28 -4.16
C TYR A 704 -21.61 17.02 -5.43
N ARG A 705 -20.48 17.72 -5.39
CA ARG A 705 -19.95 18.41 -6.59
C ARG A 705 -19.59 17.42 -7.70
N LEU A 706 -18.95 16.28 -7.37
CA LEU A 706 -18.71 15.20 -8.32
C LEU A 706 -20.01 14.66 -8.94
N MET A 707 -21.11 14.53 -8.17
CA MET A 707 -22.43 14.14 -8.69
C MET A 707 -23.01 15.12 -9.72
N THR A 708 -22.71 16.43 -9.62
CA THR A 708 -23.18 17.46 -10.58
C THR A 708 -22.31 17.61 -11.83
N TRP A 709 -21.01 17.29 -11.71
CA TRP A 709 -20.01 17.51 -12.76
C TRP A 709 -19.85 16.35 -13.75
N ASN A 710 -20.30 15.15 -13.37
CA ASN A 710 -20.24 13.95 -14.21
C ASN A 710 -21.44 13.86 -15.17
N VAL A 711 -21.27 13.08 -16.26
CA VAL A 711 -22.27 12.90 -17.32
C VAL A 711 -23.56 12.20 -16.86
N SER A 712 -23.48 11.42 -15.78
CA SER A 712 -24.58 10.68 -15.17
C SER A 712 -24.23 10.34 -13.72
N SER A 713 -25.23 9.99 -12.92
CA SER A 713 -25.03 9.47 -11.56
C SER A 713 -24.10 8.25 -11.56
N ARG A 714 -24.25 7.32 -12.52
CA ARG A 714 -23.39 6.13 -12.59
C ARG A 714 -21.91 6.48 -12.82
N ALA A 715 -21.65 7.48 -13.67
CA ALA A 715 -20.30 8.01 -13.85
C ALA A 715 -19.78 8.68 -12.57
N ALA A 716 -20.61 9.45 -11.86
CA ALA A 716 -20.22 10.06 -10.59
C ALA A 716 -19.83 9.05 -9.51
N ILE A 717 -20.60 7.95 -9.34
CA ILE A 717 -20.26 6.87 -8.41
C ILE A 717 -18.89 6.26 -8.77
N ALA A 718 -18.63 6.04 -10.05
CA ALA A 718 -17.34 5.51 -10.53
C ALA A 718 -16.18 6.48 -10.30
N THR A 719 -16.38 7.77 -10.55
CA THR A 719 -15.38 8.83 -10.33
C THR A 719 -15.06 9.02 -8.84
N ILE A 720 -16.06 8.93 -7.96
CA ILE A 720 -15.87 8.97 -6.50
C ILE A 720 -15.04 7.76 -6.03
N ASP A 721 -15.40 6.54 -6.45
CA ASP A 721 -14.66 5.31 -6.13
C ASP A 721 -13.21 5.38 -6.66
N SER A 722 -13.00 5.85 -7.90
CA SER A 722 -11.66 6.03 -8.48
C SER A 722 -10.80 7.02 -7.70
N LEU A 723 -11.30 8.23 -7.43
CA LEU A 723 -10.53 9.26 -6.71
C LEU A 723 -10.18 8.82 -5.28
N LEU A 724 -11.07 8.07 -4.60
CA LEU A 724 -10.75 7.53 -3.28
C LEU A 724 -9.69 6.41 -3.35
N ARG A 725 -9.72 5.55 -4.38
CA ARG A 725 -8.64 4.57 -4.62
C ARG A 725 -7.32 5.23 -4.96
N GLN A 726 -7.34 6.31 -5.73
CA GLN A 726 -6.16 7.07 -6.11
C GLN A 726 -5.55 7.80 -4.91
N CYS A 727 -6.36 8.52 -4.13
CA CYS A 727 -5.87 9.51 -3.16
C CYS A 727 -6.00 9.12 -1.67
N ALA A 728 -6.75 8.06 -1.30
CA ALA A 728 -6.88 7.62 0.09
C ALA A 728 -6.11 6.31 0.36
N LEU A 729 -5.08 6.38 1.20
CA LEU A 729 -4.23 5.23 1.53
C LEU A 729 -5.01 4.09 2.18
N GLY A 730 -4.78 2.86 1.72
CA GLY A 730 -5.38 1.61 2.22
C GLY A 730 -6.78 1.29 1.69
N SER A 731 -7.33 2.12 0.81
CA SER A 731 -8.68 1.96 0.22
C SER A 731 -8.84 0.72 -0.68
N ASP A 732 -7.72 0.14 -1.12
CA ASP A 732 -7.60 -1.15 -1.83
C ASP A 732 -7.93 -2.35 -0.93
N ARG A 733 -7.55 -2.29 0.36
CA ARG A 733 -7.66 -3.38 1.35
C ARG A 733 -8.79 -3.21 2.35
N SER A 734 -9.22 -1.96 2.56
CA SER A 734 -10.25 -1.58 3.53
C SER A 734 -11.25 -0.65 2.83
N PRO A 735 -12.49 -1.12 2.58
CA PRO A 735 -13.49 -0.36 1.82
C PRO A 735 -14.13 0.80 2.63
N ASP A 736 -13.70 1.03 3.87
CA ASP A 736 -14.23 2.08 4.75
C ASP A 736 -14.17 3.48 4.12
N ALA A 737 -13.13 3.81 3.35
CA ALA A 737 -13.00 5.10 2.66
C ALA A 737 -14.23 5.45 1.81
N VAL A 738 -14.67 4.51 0.96
CA VAL A 738 -15.77 4.73 0.00
C VAL A 738 -17.14 4.45 0.63
N PHE A 739 -17.25 3.51 1.56
CA PHE A 739 -18.51 3.30 2.29
C PHE A 739 -18.81 4.42 3.31
N VAL A 740 -17.83 5.18 3.83
CA VAL A 740 -18.11 6.43 4.57
C VAL A 740 -18.76 7.46 3.66
N VAL A 741 -18.29 7.61 2.42
CA VAL A 741 -18.93 8.53 1.45
C VAL A 741 -20.35 8.09 1.13
N TRP A 742 -20.58 6.79 0.90
CA TRP A 742 -21.93 6.26 0.70
C TRP A 742 -22.84 6.44 1.92
N LYS A 743 -22.35 6.15 3.12
CA LYS A 743 -23.08 6.32 4.39
C LYS A 743 -23.61 7.74 4.54
N GLN A 744 -22.76 8.74 4.29
CA GLN A 744 -23.15 10.14 4.49
C GLN A 744 -24.00 10.64 3.31
N LEU A 745 -23.54 10.50 2.07
CA LEU A 745 -24.19 11.04 0.88
C LEU A 745 -25.62 10.50 0.70
N PHE A 746 -25.82 9.20 0.92
CA PHE A 746 -27.13 8.53 0.79
C PHE A 746 -27.83 8.28 2.13
N ARG A 747 -27.27 8.80 3.25
CA ARG A 747 -27.79 8.65 4.62
C ARG A 747 -28.09 7.19 4.99
N LEU A 748 -27.25 6.26 4.55
CA LEU A 748 -27.46 4.82 4.71
C LEU A 748 -27.58 4.45 6.17
N GLY A 749 -28.64 3.72 6.51
CA GLY A 749 -28.92 3.31 7.89
C GLY A 749 -29.42 4.43 8.80
N SER A 750 -29.61 5.64 8.31
CA SER A 750 -30.43 6.61 9.04
C SER A 750 -31.86 6.09 9.12
N ASN A 751 -32.49 6.19 10.30
CA ASN A 751 -33.88 5.83 10.50
C ASN A 751 -34.79 6.80 9.70
N GLN A 752 -35.03 6.50 8.42
CA GLN A 752 -36.15 7.05 7.64
C GLN A 752 -37.47 6.42 8.11
N THR A 753 -37.74 6.55 9.40
CA THR A 753 -38.94 5.97 10.03
C THR A 753 -40.17 6.58 9.37
N THR A 754 -41.04 5.75 8.81
CA THR A 754 -42.32 6.17 8.21
C THR A 754 -43.36 6.58 9.28
N THR A 755 -42.89 7.15 10.39
CA THR A 755 -43.70 7.88 11.36
C THR A 755 -44.23 9.13 10.67
N TYR A 756 -45.51 9.07 10.29
CA TYR A 756 -46.31 10.26 10.01
C TYR A 756 -46.15 11.25 11.18
N SER A 757 -45.47 12.37 10.95
CA SER A 757 -45.46 13.45 11.93
C SER A 757 -46.88 14.01 12.05
N SER A 758 -47.29 14.38 13.26
CA SER A 758 -48.54 15.12 13.49
C SER A 758 -48.51 16.54 12.89
N THR A 759 -47.41 16.92 12.23
CA THR A 759 -47.18 18.21 11.56
C THR A 759 -47.17 18.11 10.03
N GLY A 760 -47.56 16.97 9.44
CA GLY A 760 -47.89 16.84 8.02
C GLY A 760 -46.70 16.90 7.04
N THR A 761 -45.48 17.09 7.52
CA THR A 761 -44.25 17.02 6.71
C THR A 761 -43.99 15.57 6.30
N LYS A 762 -44.05 15.30 4.99
CA LYS A 762 -43.66 14.00 4.42
C LYS A 762 -42.20 13.69 4.75
N THR A 763 -41.92 12.44 5.10
CA THR A 763 -40.55 11.91 5.15
C THR A 763 -39.93 11.97 3.75
N PRO A 764 -38.72 12.52 3.58
CA PRO A 764 -38.10 12.68 2.27
C PRO A 764 -37.73 11.34 1.65
N ASN A 765 -38.07 11.15 0.37
CA ASN A 765 -37.74 9.94 -0.37
C ASN A 765 -36.39 10.07 -1.11
N LEU A 766 -35.33 9.44 -0.61
CA LEU A 766 -34.01 9.47 -1.28
C LEU A 766 -33.94 8.60 -2.55
N ASP A 767 -34.96 7.77 -2.84
CA ASP A 767 -35.11 7.12 -4.15
C ASP A 767 -35.69 8.06 -5.23
N ASP A 768 -36.14 9.28 -4.88
CA ASP A 768 -36.36 10.36 -5.86
C ASP A 768 -35.13 11.26 -5.95
N LEU A 769 -34.49 11.24 -7.12
CA LEU A 769 -33.35 12.08 -7.48
C LEU A 769 -33.60 13.58 -7.23
N ARG A 770 -34.82 14.07 -7.46
CA ARG A 770 -35.19 15.49 -7.26
C ARG A 770 -35.43 15.85 -5.80
N GLU A 771 -35.77 14.89 -4.96
CA GLU A 771 -35.85 15.08 -3.51
C GLU A 771 -34.45 15.05 -2.90
N PHE A 772 -33.67 14.03 -3.26
CA PHE A 772 -32.24 13.92 -2.92
C PHE A 772 -31.47 15.22 -3.25
N GLN A 773 -31.60 15.75 -4.47
CA GLN A 773 -30.90 16.97 -4.88
C GLN A 773 -31.25 18.17 -3.98
N ARG A 774 -32.55 18.47 -3.80
CA ARG A 774 -33.02 19.60 -2.97
C ARG A 774 -32.50 19.54 -1.54
N ILE A 775 -32.43 18.34 -0.97
CA ILE A 775 -31.99 18.13 0.42
C ILE A 775 -30.51 18.46 0.56
N LEU A 776 -29.67 17.95 -0.35
CA LEU A 776 -28.23 18.19 -0.30
C LEU A 776 -27.88 19.64 -0.65
N GLU A 777 -28.59 20.27 -1.57
CA GLU A 777 -28.43 21.70 -1.86
C GLU A 777 -28.79 22.57 -0.64
N SER A 778 -29.89 22.27 0.05
CA SER A 778 -30.27 22.97 1.28
C SER A 778 -29.29 22.70 2.44
N GLU A 779 -28.72 21.50 2.53
CA GLU A 779 -27.74 21.16 3.56
C GLU A 779 -26.42 21.89 3.29
N ILE A 780 -25.89 21.83 2.07
CA ILE A 780 -24.65 22.50 1.66
C ILE A 780 -24.78 24.03 1.75
N ALA A 781 -25.94 24.61 1.39
CA ALA A 781 -26.19 26.05 1.56
C ALA A 781 -26.25 26.49 3.04
N SER A 782 -26.48 25.56 3.97
CA SER A 782 -26.46 25.84 5.42
C SER A 782 -25.09 25.64 6.08
N GLN A 783 -24.14 25.00 5.38
CA GLN A 783 -22.80 24.71 5.89
C GLN A 783 -21.81 25.83 5.53
N PRO A 784 -21.13 26.48 6.50
CA PRO A 784 -20.08 27.43 6.20
C PRO A 784 -18.85 26.72 5.59
N GLN A 785 -18.15 27.39 4.67
CA GLN A 785 -16.88 26.90 4.15
C GLN A 785 -15.84 26.78 5.28
N LEU A 786 -15.20 25.62 5.40
CA LEU A 786 -14.28 25.32 6.49
C LEU A 786 -12.84 25.72 6.12
N GLN A 787 -12.14 26.39 7.05
CA GLN A 787 -10.73 26.75 6.87
C GLN A 787 -9.82 25.54 7.08
N LEU A 788 -9.37 24.94 5.97
CA LEU A 788 -8.42 23.82 5.93
C LEU A 788 -6.96 24.28 6.09
N ARG A 789 -6.66 25.49 5.61
CA ARG A 789 -5.37 26.16 5.74
C ARG A 789 -5.52 27.38 6.67
N PRO A 790 -4.45 27.79 7.40
CA PRO A 790 -4.48 28.93 8.32
C PRO A 790 -4.60 30.27 7.60
#